data_AF-H0EUH3-F1
#
_entry.id   AF-H0EUH3-F1
#
_cell.length_a   1.000
_cell.length_b   1.000
_cell.length_c   1.000
_cell.angle_alpha   90.00
_cell.angle_beta   90.00
_cell.angle_gamma   90.00
#
_symmetry.space_group_name_H-M   'P 1'
#
loop_
_entity.id
_entity.type
_entity.pdbx_description
1 polymer ?
#
loop_
_entity_poly.entity_id
_entity_poly.type
_entity_poly.pdbx_seq_one_letter_code
_entity_poly.pdbx_strand_id
1 'polypeptide(L)'
;MTPAIKLDDGFASPLAKNGRFVLACGLLCVGTFVYTIGIVVYRLWFHPLSKYPGPFLNAVSEFPATIWVLQGRLPMETRKIHAKYGSVVRLSPNELAFNTVTAWQDIYGHRNGRQDLNKHPIHVGAVDPMPGVSTISMADNTNHARQRKALSHGFSKKALWEQEGIIQEFVDKMMLRFHEFAQKGEAFDIVNVAGSETTASTLASLTNNLLRHPEVYSKLKAEIREKFSTEEEIKLAAVNELPYLSACIEEGLRIFPPAPIGFLRMIQDGGDTIDGQHIPGGTAVSVSSWCAHHSPDNFKDPDDFIPERWLKGAGYDNDNKLAHRPFSLGPRGCIGKDLSYVEMRLVLAKMIWNFDLVNADNAEAWNPEGDMKHLKAFSTWQKPELQVYAEEVKSACYVQLQLLFAAIQTEVATSLGNSNDSIWFIPSWSLAITVMFTLAGANTDLLGRRYFLMGGNVICTIGHLIIATAKTGPAVTAGMAITGFGAANCQMAAFAVSELLPNKWRHWGVVLADIATLVAVVAGPVTARYGLVTGTWRWNFYPIAILQAISALGLYLFYYPPKHPNGLPYRQVFKEMDYGGMILFIAGAGPFLAGIIYTTIYPSSDVHVIAPLVTGAIFLVLYALWENIGHKLGWVPRPLTPTRVFTAGHGRDFTAPCIGIAVINMFYYSSSLLWPTMINVFYLDDPTDWRAASILSLVQGFAICAGVLFLTLFGAKIKHWNWQLAGYVFVMVLFGVLLALGNPGNKNLMIAFVFISQAAYGPAIYLAIAVSQMGVEQKDLGLSGGVSGTARFAGGAIATSVYTAVPEVIAAVGKATQKAYERGIQ
;
A
#
# COMPACT_ATOMS: atom_id res chain seq x y z
N MET A 1 25.85 -35.20 -63.21
CA MET A 1 24.79 -36.22 -63.37
C MET A 1 25.06 -37.33 -62.35
N THR A 2 24.19 -37.46 -61.36
CA THR A 2 24.31 -38.45 -60.28
C THR A 2 23.77 -39.82 -60.74
N PRO A 3 24.50 -40.93 -60.58
CA PRO A 3 23.99 -42.26 -60.89
C PRO A 3 23.09 -42.80 -59.76
N ALA A 4 22.15 -43.68 -60.14
CA ALA A 4 21.13 -44.21 -59.24
C ALA A 4 21.69 -45.19 -58.19
N ILE A 5 21.12 -45.12 -56.97
CA ILE A 5 21.37 -46.08 -55.89
C ILE A 5 20.43 -47.29 -56.09
N LYS A 6 21.00 -48.51 -56.02
CA LYS A 6 20.23 -49.76 -55.98
C LYS A 6 19.54 -49.93 -54.62
N LEU A 7 18.32 -50.44 -54.63
CA LEU A 7 17.66 -51.03 -53.46
C LEU A 7 17.83 -52.55 -53.52
N ASP A 8 18.39 -53.15 -52.46
CA ASP A 8 18.51 -54.60 -52.31
C ASP A 8 17.32 -55.21 -51.54
N ASP A 9 17.01 -56.46 -51.84
CA ASP A 9 15.84 -57.23 -51.36
C ASP A 9 15.91 -57.62 -49.86
N GLY A 10 15.64 -56.66 -48.97
CA GLY A 10 15.88 -56.81 -47.52
C GLY A 10 14.67 -56.87 -46.56
N PHE A 11 13.43 -56.68 -47.01
CA PHE A 11 12.27 -56.41 -46.12
C PHE A 11 11.14 -57.46 -46.13
N ALA A 12 11.49 -58.74 -45.92
CA ALA A 12 10.52 -59.83 -45.71
C ALA A 12 10.56 -60.39 -44.27
N SER A 13 9.84 -59.71 -43.36
CA SER A 13 9.32 -60.17 -42.04
C SER A 13 10.11 -61.21 -41.20
N PRO A 14 10.70 -60.81 -40.05
CA PRO A 14 11.12 -61.75 -39.00
C PRO A 14 9.96 -62.41 -38.22
N LEU A 15 8.76 -61.83 -38.28
CA LEU A 15 7.60 -62.19 -37.44
C LEU A 15 7.05 -63.61 -37.70
N ALA A 16 7.27 -64.20 -38.88
CA ALA A 16 6.66 -65.47 -39.26
C ALA A 16 7.28 -66.72 -38.59
N LYS A 17 8.48 -66.61 -37.97
CA LYS A 17 9.20 -67.79 -37.43
C LYS A 17 8.86 -68.18 -35.99
N ASN A 18 8.09 -67.35 -35.25
CA ASN A 18 7.83 -67.55 -33.82
C ASN A 18 6.35 -67.88 -33.50
N GLY A 19 5.81 -68.96 -34.08
CA GLY A 19 4.42 -69.38 -33.85
C GLY A 19 4.03 -69.56 -32.36
N ARG A 20 4.98 -69.95 -31.50
CA ARG A 20 4.77 -70.04 -30.04
C ARG A 20 4.55 -68.68 -29.37
N PHE A 21 5.16 -67.62 -29.88
CA PHE A 21 4.98 -66.25 -29.38
C PHE A 21 3.60 -65.72 -29.76
N VAL A 22 3.19 -65.90 -31.02
CA VAL A 22 1.84 -65.52 -31.50
C VAL A 22 0.75 -66.27 -30.72
N LEU A 23 0.93 -67.56 -30.46
CA LEU A 23 0.01 -68.36 -29.64
C LEU A 23 -0.05 -67.86 -28.18
N ALA A 24 1.10 -67.51 -27.58
CA ALA A 24 1.15 -66.97 -26.22
C ALA A 24 0.45 -65.62 -26.11
N CYS A 25 0.67 -64.70 -27.07
CA CYS A 25 -0.07 -63.45 -27.15
C CYS A 25 -1.58 -63.68 -27.34
N GLY A 26 -1.98 -64.62 -28.21
CA GLY A 26 -3.39 -64.98 -28.42
C GLY A 26 -4.07 -65.52 -27.15
N LEU A 27 -3.43 -66.45 -26.44
CA LEU A 27 -3.93 -66.99 -25.17
C LEU A 27 -4.02 -65.91 -24.08
N LEU A 28 -3.05 -64.99 -24.03
CA LEU A 28 -3.06 -63.88 -23.08
C LEU A 28 -4.20 -62.89 -23.41
N CYS A 29 -4.42 -62.55 -24.68
CA CYS A 29 -5.56 -61.73 -25.10
C CYS A 29 -6.91 -62.37 -24.75
N VAL A 30 -7.10 -63.67 -25.02
CA VAL A 30 -8.35 -64.40 -24.68
C VAL A 30 -8.53 -64.48 -23.17
N GLY A 31 -7.48 -64.79 -22.41
CA GLY A 31 -7.51 -64.83 -20.95
C GLY A 31 -7.88 -63.46 -20.35
N THR A 32 -7.28 -62.38 -20.84
CA THR A 32 -7.65 -61.01 -20.44
C THR A 32 -9.10 -60.69 -20.78
N PHE A 33 -9.58 -61.04 -21.99
CA PHE A 33 -10.96 -60.78 -22.41
C PHE A 33 -11.99 -61.51 -21.53
N VAL A 34 -11.78 -62.80 -21.26
CA VAL A 34 -12.65 -63.60 -20.37
C VAL A 34 -12.63 -63.05 -18.94
N TYR A 35 -11.45 -62.70 -18.42
CA TYR A 35 -11.31 -62.09 -17.10
C TYR A 35 -12.05 -60.74 -17.00
N THR A 36 -11.93 -59.87 -18.01
CA THR A 36 -12.63 -58.58 -18.07
C THR A 36 -14.15 -58.78 -18.08
N ILE A 37 -14.68 -59.67 -18.91
CA ILE A 37 -16.13 -59.97 -18.92
C ILE A 37 -16.60 -60.54 -17.58
N GLY A 38 -15.83 -61.46 -16.99
CA GLY A 38 -16.12 -62.01 -15.66
C GLY A 38 -16.21 -60.93 -14.58
N ILE A 39 -15.29 -59.95 -14.59
CA ILE A 39 -15.34 -58.80 -13.69
C ILE A 39 -16.55 -57.91 -13.94
N VAL A 40 -16.93 -57.65 -15.19
CA VAL A 40 -18.11 -56.85 -15.53
C VAL A 40 -19.38 -57.51 -14.97
N VAL A 41 -19.54 -58.82 -15.21
CA VAL A 41 -20.69 -59.59 -14.72
C VAL A 41 -20.72 -59.61 -13.18
N TYR A 42 -19.57 -59.85 -12.54
CA TYR A 42 -19.46 -59.79 -11.08
C TYR A 42 -19.87 -58.41 -10.53
N ARG A 43 -19.32 -57.33 -11.08
CA ARG A 43 -19.54 -55.94 -10.60
C ARG A 43 -20.98 -55.44 -10.73
N LEU A 44 -21.73 -55.97 -11.70
CA LEU A 44 -23.12 -55.60 -11.98
C LEU A 44 -24.14 -56.42 -11.17
N TRP A 45 -23.96 -57.74 -11.06
CA TRP A 45 -25.00 -58.62 -10.48
C TRP A 45 -24.63 -59.24 -9.12
N PHE A 46 -23.36 -59.54 -8.89
CA PHE A 46 -22.92 -60.33 -7.72
C PHE A 46 -22.17 -59.49 -6.68
N HIS A 47 -21.72 -58.29 -7.04
CA HIS A 47 -21.01 -57.39 -6.14
C HIS A 47 -21.92 -56.93 -5.00
N PRO A 48 -21.43 -56.82 -3.76
CA PRO A 48 -22.21 -56.33 -2.62
C PRO A 48 -22.84 -54.93 -2.81
N LEU A 49 -22.28 -54.12 -3.73
CA LEU A 49 -22.81 -52.79 -4.10
C LEU A 49 -23.71 -52.77 -5.34
N SER A 50 -24.06 -53.92 -5.93
CA SER A 50 -24.97 -54.01 -7.10
C SER A 50 -26.36 -53.43 -6.83
N LYS A 51 -26.83 -53.50 -5.58
CA LYS A 51 -28.13 -52.98 -5.13
C LYS A 51 -28.23 -51.44 -5.08
N TYR A 52 -27.12 -50.71 -5.11
CA TYR A 52 -27.13 -49.25 -5.05
C TYR A 52 -27.21 -48.64 -6.45
N PRO A 53 -28.07 -47.63 -6.67
CA PRO A 53 -28.29 -47.06 -7.99
C PRO A 53 -27.08 -46.22 -8.43
N GLY A 54 -26.81 -46.19 -9.74
CA GLY A 54 -25.74 -45.39 -10.31
C GLY A 54 -25.55 -45.62 -11.81
N PRO A 55 -24.64 -44.89 -12.48
CA PRO A 55 -24.36 -45.08 -13.90
C PRO A 55 -23.70 -46.43 -14.18
N PHE A 56 -24.09 -47.09 -15.28
CA PHE A 56 -23.56 -48.41 -15.68
C PHE A 56 -22.03 -48.47 -15.73
N LEU A 57 -21.39 -47.49 -16.39
CA LEU A 57 -19.93 -47.46 -16.55
C LEU A 57 -19.21 -47.30 -15.19
N ASN A 58 -19.80 -46.55 -14.25
CA ASN A 58 -19.28 -46.32 -12.90
C ASN A 58 -19.44 -47.55 -12.00
N ALA A 59 -20.51 -48.33 -12.16
CA ALA A 59 -20.67 -49.60 -11.47
C ALA A 59 -19.63 -50.64 -11.92
N VAL A 60 -19.20 -50.57 -13.18
CA VAL A 60 -18.26 -51.51 -13.81
C VAL A 60 -16.79 -51.09 -13.66
N SER A 61 -16.49 -49.79 -13.69
CA SER A 61 -15.12 -49.26 -13.72
C SER A 61 -14.99 -47.94 -12.95
N GLU A 62 -13.83 -47.70 -12.37
CA GLU A 62 -13.45 -46.43 -11.73
C GLU A 62 -13.18 -45.33 -12.78
N PHE A 63 -12.88 -45.72 -14.02
CA PHE A 63 -12.41 -44.83 -15.08
C PHE A 63 -13.30 -43.59 -15.35
N PRO A 64 -14.65 -43.65 -15.34
CA PRO A 64 -15.47 -42.45 -15.51
C PRO A 64 -15.31 -41.46 -14.35
N ALA A 65 -15.27 -41.95 -13.11
CA ALA A 65 -15.03 -41.10 -11.93
C ALA A 65 -13.62 -40.52 -11.95
N THR A 66 -12.61 -41.30 -12.36
CA THR A 66 -11.24 -40.80 -12.58
C THR A 66 -11.19 -39.72 -13.66
N ILE A 67 -11.92 -39.86 -14.78
CA ILE A 67 -12.05 -38.79 -15.79
C ILE A 67 -12.65 -37.53 -15.17
N TRP A 68 -13.72 -37.64 -14.38
CA TRP A 68 -14.32 -36.47 -13.74
C TRP A 68 -13.38 -35.81 -12.71
N VAL A 69 -12.57 -36.58 -12.01
CA VAL A 69 -11.50 -36.04 -11.13
C VAL A 69 -10.45 -35.31 -11.97
N LEU A 70 -9.93 -35.91 -13.04
CA LEU A 70 -8.91 -35.30 -13.92
C LEU A 70 -9.43 -34.06 -14.66
N GLN A 71 -10.71 -34.00 -14.98
CA GLN A 71 -11.39 -32.84 -15.55
C GLN A 71 -11.72 -31.76 -14.50
N GLY A 72 -11.67 -32.08 -13.21
CA GLY A 72 -12.15 -31.21 -12.13
C GLY A 72 -13.68 -31.02 -12.13
N ARG A 73 -14.46 -32.04 -12.52
CA ARG A 73 -15.93 -31.96 -12.61
C ARG A 73 -16.67 -32.88 -11.63
N LEU A 74 -15.95 -33.61 -10.78
CA LEU A 74 -16.51 -34.61 -9.86
C LEU A 74 -17.76 -34.13 -9.09
N PRO A 75 -17.78 -32.97 -8.39
CA PRO A 75 -18.97 -32.57 -7.63
C PRO A 75 -20.15 -32.17 -8.52
N MET A 76 -19.92 -31.62 -9.72
CA MET A 76 -20.98 -31.26 -10.66
C MET A 76 -21.65 -32.51 -11.26
N GLU A 77 -20.85 -33.49 -11.68
CA GLU A 77 -21.39 -34.74 -12.23
C GLU A 77 -22.04 -35.59 -11.12
N THR A 78 -21.49 -35.58 -9.90
CA THR A 78 -22.12 -36.21 -8.72
C THR A 78 -23.48 -35.60 -8.39
N ARG A 79 -23.65 -34.26 -8.50
CA ARG A 79 -24.96 -33.60 -8.33
C ARG A 79 -25.99 -34.09 -9.36
N LYS A 80 -25.60 -34.23 -10.63
CA LYS A 80 -26.49 -34.79 -11.68
C LYS A 80 -26.87 -36.25 -11.40
N ILE A 81 -25.95 -37.03 -10.86
CA ILE A 81 -26.20 -38.42 -10.49
C ILE A 81 -27.18 -38.48 -9.30
N HIS A 82 -27.00 -37.66 -8.27
CA HIS A 82 -27.97 -37.55 -7.17
C HIS A 82 -29.36 -37.12 -7.66
N ALA A 83 -29.45 -36.11 -8.52
CA ALA A 83 -30.71 -35.65 -9.10
C ALA A 83 -31.45 -36.73 -9.93
N LYS A 84 -30.72 -37.73 -10.47
CA LYS A 84 -31.28 -38.81 -11.28
C LYS A 84 -31.54 -40.11 -10.51
N TYR A 85 -30.70 -40.43 -9.53
CA TYR A 85 -30.67 -41.73 -8.86
C TYR A 85 -31.00 -41.67 -7.35
N GLY A 86 -31.17 -40.48 -6.79
CA GLY A 86 -31.55 -40.27 -5.40
C GLY A 86 -30.38 -39.95 -4.47
N SER A 87 -30.63 -40.04 -3.16
CA SER A 87 -29.71 -39.55 -2.12
C SER A 87 -28.47 -40.40 -1.87
N VAL A 88 -28.47 -41.67 -2.29
CA VAL A 88 -27.35 -42.61 -2.13
C VAL A 88 -27.01 -43.23 -3.50
N VAL A 89 -25.82 -42.96 -4.01
CA VAL A 89 -25.45 -43.30 -5.40
C VAL A 89 -24.06 -43.94 -5.50
N ARG A 90 -23.92 -44.91 -6.40
CA ARG A 90 -22.67 -45.62 -6.67
C ARG A 90 -21.82 -44.83 -7.68
N LEU A 91 -20.74 -44.22 -7.22
CA LEU A 91 -19.81 -43.43 -8.06
C LEU A 91 -18.68 -44.27 -8.67
N SER A 92 -18.32 -45.38 -8.04
CA SER A 92 -17.33 -46.32 -8.55
C SER A 92 -17.69 -47.76 -8.14
N PRO A 93 -16.97 -48.79 -8.62
CA PRO A 93 -17.25 -50.18 -8.24
C PRO A 93 -17.28 -50.40 -6.73
N ASN A 94 -16.48 -49.64 -5.96
CA ASN A 94 -16.31 -49.75 -4.51
C ASN A 94 -16.66 -48.46 -3.74
N GLU A 95 -17.35 -47.49 -4.37
CA GLU A 95 -17.60 -46.17 -3.77
C GLU A 95 -19.07 -45.75 -3.81
N LEU A 96 -19.58 -45.28 -2.67
CA LEU A 96 -20.90 -44.67 -2.52
C LEU A 96 -20.79 -43.19 -2.10
N ALA A 97 -21.55 -42.33 -2.76
CA ALA A 97 -21.74 -40.94 -2.37
C ALA A 97 -23.13 -40.71 -1.79
N PHE A 98 -23.21 -39.81 -0.82
CA PHE A 98 -24.40 -39.42 -0.09
C PHE A 98 -24.59 -37.89 -0.17
N ASN A 99 -25.81 -37.39 0.02
CA ASN A 99 -26.12 -35.95 0.14
C ASN A 99 -26.98 -35.58 1.38
N THR A 100 -27.20 -36.53 2.30
CA THR A 100 -28.11 -36.39 3.45
C THR A 100 -27.42 -35.93 4.74
N VAL A 101 -28.20 -35.37 5.67
CA VAL A 101 -27.74 -34.95 7.00
C VAL A 101 -27.39 -36.13 7.90
N THR A 102 -28.14 -37.22 7.80
CA THR A 102 -27.89 -38.50 8.47
C THR A 102 -26.55 -39.08 8.05
N ALA A 103 -26.23 -39.12 6.75
CA ALA A 103 -24.92 -39.55 6.26
C ALA A 103 -23.77 -38.65 6.77
N TRP A 104 -23.97 -37.33 6.89
CA TRP A 104 -22.97 -36.44 7.50
C TRP A 104 -22.64 -36.88 8.93
N GLN A 105 -23.65 -37.19 9.74
CA GLN A 105 -23.46 -37.64 11.13
C GLN A 105 -22.85 -39.04 11.20
N ASP A 106 -23.30 -39.99 10.38
CA ASP A 106 -22.81 -41.36 10.39
C ASP A 106 -21.38 -41.51 9.85
N ILE A 107 -20.98 -40.74 8.84
CA ILE A 107 -19.66 -40.84 8.19
C ILE A 107 -18.59 -40.01 8.94
N TYR A 108 -18.95 -38.83 9.45
CA TYR A 108 -17.98 -37.86 9.98
C TYR A 108 -18.18 -37.49 11.46
N GLY A 109 -19.38 -37.70 12.01
CA GLY A 109 -19.70 -37.31 13.39
C GLY A 109 -19.02 -38.16 14.47
N HIS A 110 -19.26 -37.81 15.74
CA HIS A 110 -18.90 -38.69 16.86
C HIS A 110 -19.86 -39.88 16.89
N ARG A 111 -19.32 -41.09 16.85
CA ARG A 111 -20.10 -42.33 16.68
C ARG A 111 -20.18 -43.09 18.03
N ASN A 112 -21.10 -42.69 18.90
CA ASN A 112 -21.24 -43.33 20.22
C ASN A 112 -21.44 -44.85 20.11
N GLY A 113 -20.55 -45.64 20.70
CA GLY A 113 -20.58 -47.10 20.64
C GLY A 113 -20.14 -47.74 19.31
N ARG A 114 -19.69 -46.97 18.33
CA ARG A 114 -19.16 -47.44 17.04
C ARG A 114 -17.75 -46.90 16.81
N GLN A 115 -16.94 -47.57 15.99
CA GLN A 115 -15.60 -47.07 15.67
C GLN A 115 -15.68 -45.92 14.65
N ASP A 116 -14.86 -44.87 14.81
CA ASP A 116 -14.75 -43.82 13.79
C ASP A 116 -14.18 -44.38 12.47
N LEU A 117 -14.73 -43.96 11.34
CA LEU A 117 -14.27 -44.43 10.03
C LEU A 117 -12.86 -43.90 9.71
N ASN A 118 -11.99 -44.77 9.19
CA ASN A 118 -10.65 -44.39 8.76
C ASN A 118 -10.68 -43.61 7.44
N LYS A 119 -9.64 -42.80 7.17
CA LYS A 119 -9.49 -42.10 5.89
C LYS A 119 -9.18 -43.10 4.77
N HIS A 120 -9.69 -42.85 3.57
CA HIS A 120 -9.33 -43.66 2.40
C HIS A 120 -7.82 -43.54 2.07
N PRO A 121 -7.09 -44.63 1.76
CA PRO A 121 -5.65 -44.60 1.51
C PRO A 121 -5.21 -43.61 0.42
N ILE A 122 -6.08 -43.28 -0.54
CA ILE A 122 -5.83 -42.26 -1.58
C ILE A 122 -5.48 -40.88 -1.00
N HIS A 123 -5.96 -40.54 0.21
CA HIS A 123 -5.57 -39.31 0.89
C HIS A 123 -4.18 -39.43 1.52
N VAL A 124 -3.78 -40.63 1.95
CA VAL A 124 -2.51 -40.89 2.64
C VAL A 124 -1.32 -40.95 1.67
N GLY A 125 -1.53 -41.45 0.45
CA GLY A 125 -0.45 -41.72 -0.52
C GLY A 125 0.03 -40.55 -1.39
N ALA A 126 -0.51 -39.34 -1.23
CA ALA A 126 -0.19 -38.19 -2.11
C ALA A 126 1.09 -37.41 -1.72
N VAL A 127 1.68 -37.72 -0.56
CA VAL A 127 2.95 -37.17 -0.08
C VAL A 127 3.69 -38.30 0.61
N ASP A 128 4.90 -38.64 0.17
CA ASP A 128 5.66 -39.73 0.75
C ASP A 128 6.02 -39.41 2.22
N PRO A 129 5.48 -40.12 3.22
CA PRO A 129 5.75 -39.80 4.61
C PRO A 129 7.19 -40.18 4.95
N MET A 130 7.92 -39.28 5.62
CA MET A 130 9.16 -39.68 6.30
C MET A 130 8.86 -40.90 7.19
N PRO A 131 9.59 -42.03 7.06
CA PRO A 131 9.25 -43.27 7.75
C PRO A 131 9.02 -43.07 9.26
N GLY A 132 7.79 -43.33 9.71
CA GLY A 132 7.37 -43.16 11.11
C GLY A 132 6.67 -41.83 11.45
N VAL A 133 6.54 -40.89 10.51
CA VAL A 133 5.90 -39.57 10.74
C VAL A 133 4.61 -39.41 9.93
N SER A 134 3.50 -39.11 10.61
CA SER A 134 2.23 -38.74 9.98
C SER A 134 1.82 -37.31 10.33
N THR A 135 1.26 -36.57 9.37
CA THR A 135 0.66 -35.24 9.61
C THR A 135 -0.75 -35.36 10.17
N ILE A 136 -1.28 -34.31 10.81
CA ILE A 136 -2.67 -34.31 11.31
C ILE A 136 -3.68 -34.53 10.17
N SER A 137 -3.35 -34.15 8.94
CA SER A 137 -4.20 -34.45 7.78
C SER A 137 -4.25 -35.94 7.43
N MET A 138 -3.20 -36.73 7.72
CA MET A 138 -3.09 -38.12 7.25
C MET A 138 -3.03 -39.19 8.35
N ALA A 139 -2.89 -38.80 9.61
CA ALA A 139 -2.84 -39.72 10.75
C ALA A 139 -4.10 -40.60 10.88
N ASP A 140 -3.91 -41.86 11.31
CA ASP A 140 -4.96 -42.76 11.80
C ASP A 140 -5.70 -42.17 13.01
N ASN A 141 -6.79 -42.80 13.46
CA ASN A 141 -7.62 -42.23 14.53
C ASN A 141 -6.85 -42.00 15.85
N THR A 142 -5.94 -42.90 16.22
CA THR A 142 -5.15 -42.84 17.46
C THR A 142 -4.10 -41.73 17.39
N ASN A 143 -3.32 -41.70 16.31
CA ASN A 143 -2.31 -40.68 16.07
C ASN A 143 -2.94 -39.29 15.89
N HIS A 144 -4.08 -39.22 15.20
CA HIS A 144 -4.83 -37.98 15.02
C HIS A 144 -5.36 -37.42 16.34
N ALA A 145 -5.95 -38.25 17.21
CA ALA A 145 -6.44 -37.79 18.50
C ALA A 145 -5.32 -37.18 19.35
N ARG A 146 -4.15 -37.83 19.37
CA ARG A 146 -2.92 -37.32 20.04
C ARG A 146 -2.45 -35.99 19.46
N GLN A 147 -2.32 -35.90 18.12
CA GLN A 147 -1.86 -34.69 17.44
C GLN A 147 -2.85 -33.53 17.56
N ARG A 148 -4.15 -33.80 17.40
CA ARG A 148 -5.22 -32.80 17.58
C ARG A 148 -5.22 -32.24 18.99
N LYS A 149 -5.08 -33.09 20.02
CA LYS A 149 -5.01 -32.66 21.43
C LYS A 149 -3.80 -31.75 21.70
N ALA A 150 -2.65 -32.01 21.08
CA ALA A 150 -1.48 -31.14 21.19
C ALA A 150 -1.71 -29.75 20.55
N LEU A 151 -2.39 -29.69 19.40
CA LEU A 151 -2.63 -28.44 18.67
C LEU A 151 -3.86 -27.66 19.14
N SER A 152 -4.89 -28.32 19.69
CA SER A 152 -6.20 -27.71 19.97
C SER A 152 -6.18 -26.53 20.95
N HIS A 153 -5.15 -26.44 21.80
CA HIS A 153 -4.99 -25.29 22.71
C HIS A 153 -4.76 -23.98 21.94
N GLY A 154 -3.93 -23.99 20.90
CA GLY A 154 -3.61 -22.81 20.08
C GLY A 154 -4.78 -22.33 19.20
N PHE A 155 -5.69 -23.23 18.84
CA PHE A 155 -6.91 -22.90 18.07
C PHE A 155 -8.14 -22.65 18.94
N SER A 156 -7.99 -22.59 20.27
CA SER A 156 -9.11 -22.29 21.16
C SER A 156 -9.55 -20.83 21.05
N LYS A 157 -10.86 -20.54 21.19
CA LYS A 157 -11.37 -19.16 21.15
C LYS A 157 -10.60 -18.21 22.07
N LYS A 158 -10.18 -18.65 23.27
CA LYS A 158 -9.36 -17.85 24.18
C LYS A 158 -7.98 -17.51 23.59
N ALA A 159 -7.27 -18.50 23.04
CA ALA A 159 -5.98 -18.27 22.41
C ALA A 159 -6.08 -17.35 21.18
N LEU A 160 -7.14 -17.48 20.37
CA LEU A 160 -7.40 -16.59 19.24
C LEU A 160 -7.69 -15.14 19.65
N TRP A 161 -8.33 -14.93 20.81
CA TRP A 161 -8.53 -13.59 21.38
C TRP A 161 -7.22 -13.03 21.95
N GLU A 162 -6.41 -13.85 22.63
CA GLU A 162 -5.07 -13.45 23.11
C GLU A 162 -4.10 -13.14 21.95
N GLN A 163 -4.34 -13.73 20.77
CA GLN A 163 -3.58 -13.48 19.53
C GLN A 163 -4.25 -12.49 18.58
N GLU A 164 -5.34 -11.82 18.98
CA GLU A 164 -6.08 -10.88 18.10
C GLU A 164 -5.14 -9.85 17.46
N GLY A 165 -4.21 -9.28 18.23
CA GLY A 165 -3.25 -8.29 17.71
C GLY A 165 -2.36 -8.81 16.58
N ILE A 166 -2.03 -10.11 16.55
CA ILE A 166 -1.26 -10.73 15.47
C ILE A 166 -2.14 -10.89 14.22
N ILE A 167 -3.38 -11.35 14.40
CA ILE A 167 -4.34 -11.50 13.30
C ILE A 167 -4.64 -10.13 12.67
N GLN A 168 -4.90 -9.11 13.50
CA GLN A 168 -5.07 -7.73 13.07
C GLN A 168 -3.83 -7.25 12.29
N GLU A 169 -2.60 -7.46 12.78
CA GLU A 169 -1.38 -7.05 12.07
C GLU A 169 -1.29 -7.63 10.64
N PHE A 170 -1.76 -8.87 10.42
CA PHE A 170 -1.82 -9.46 9.08
C PHE A 170 -2.98 -8.93 8.23
N VAL A 171 -4.16 -8.68 8.83
CA VAL A 171 -5.31 -8.07 8.13
C VAL A 171 -4.99 -6.62 7.75
N ASP A 172 -4.33 -5.86 8.61
CA ASP A 172 -3.90 -4.47 8.37
C ASP A 172 -2.86 -4.40 7.23
N LYS A 173 -1.88 -5.32 7.21
CA LYS A 173 -0.95 -5.47 6.07
C LYS A 173 -1.68 -5.81 4.77
N MET A 174 -2.81 -6.51 4.85
CA MET A 174 -3.62 -6.88 3.69
C MET A 174 -4.48 -5.70 3.22
N MET A 175 -5.11 -4.95 4.13
CA MET A 175 -5.79 -3.69 3.82
C MET A 175 -4.81 -2.69 3.20
N LEU A 176 -3.58 -2.58 3.72
CA LEU A 176 -2.53 -1.76 3.13
C LEU A 176 -2.24 -2.15 1.66
N ARG A 177 -2.30 -3.43 1.29
CA ARG A 177 -2.21 -3.85 -0.12
C ARG A 177 -3.42 -3.42 -0.93
N PHE A 178 -4.63 -3.52 -0.38
CA PHE A 178 -5.82 -3.03 -1.07
C PHE A 178 -5.79 -1.50 -1.26
N HIS A 179 -5.28 -0.74 -0.28
CA HIS A 179 -4.98 0.70 -0.44
C HIS A 179 -3.94 0.95 -1.55
N GLU A 180 -2.85 0.17 -1.59
CA GLU A 180 -1.83 0.25 -2.66
C GLU A 180 -2.40 -0.01 -4.07
N PHE A 181 -3.41 -0.88 -4.22
CA PHE A 181 -4.08 -1.13 -5.50
C PHE A 181 -5.11 -0.04 -5.83
N ALA A 182 -5.94 0.32 -4.85
CA ALA A 182 -6.97 1.36 -4.94
C ALA A 182 -6.40 2.71 -5.39
N GLN A 183 -5.32 3.17 -4.75
CA GLN A 183 -4.68 4.45 -5.03
C GLN A 183 -4.10 4.56 -6.45
N LYS A 184 -3.78 3.43 -7.08
CA LYS A 184 -3.28 3.39 -8.46
C LYS A 184 -4.37 3.21 -9.50
N GLY A 185 -5.60 2.86 -9.08
CA GLY A 185 -6.62 2.34 -9.98
C GLY A 185 -6.20 1.01 -10.64
N GLU A 186 -5.39 0.21 -9.95
CA GLU A 186 -5.01 -1.14 -10.41
C GLU A 186 -6.03 -2.15 -9.90
N ALA A 187 -6.54 -3.01 -10.79
CA ALA A 187 -7.34 -4.17 -10.36
C ALA A 187 -6.44 -5.18 -9.64
N PHE A 188 -7.01 -5.89 -8.67
CA PHE A 188 -6.32 -6.96 -7.96
C PHE A 188 -7.14 -8.23 -7.89
N ASP A 189 -6.45 -9.37 -7.96
CA ASP A 189 -7.06 -10.68 -7.77
C ASP A 189 -7.14 -11.02 -6.28
N ILE A 190 -8.36 -11.05 -5.75
CA ILE A 190 -8.62 -11.37 -4.33
C ILE A 190 -8.29 -12.84 -3.98
N VAL A 191 -8.18 -13.74 -4.97
CA VAL A 191 -7.79 -15.15 -4.73
C VAL A 191 -6.34 -15.26 -4.25
N ASN A 192 -5.43 -14.43 -4.78
CA ASN A 192 -4.00 -14.47 -4.48
C ASN A 192 -3.58 -13.80 -3.15
N VAL A 193 -4.51 -13.22 -2.37
CA VAL A 193 -4.16 -12.28 -1.28
C VAL A 193 -4.36 -12.83 0.14
N ALA A 194 -5.14 -13.90 0.35
CA ALA A 194 -5.37 -14.48 1.70
C ALA A 194 -4.71 -15.87 1.89
N GLY A 195 -4.04 -16.06 3.04
CA GLY A 195 -3.15 -17.21 3.26
C GLY A 195 -3.83 -18.50 3.69
N SER A 196 -4.15 -19.40 2.74
CA SER A 196 -4.18 -20.89 2.87
C SER A 196 -5.06 -21.60 1.83
N GLU A 197 -5.33 -20.98 0.68
CA GLU A 197 -6.26 -21.44 -0.37
C GLU A 197 -7.75 -21.44 0.06
N THR A 198 -8.13 -22.05 1.20
CA THR A 198 -9.55 -22.22 1.57
C THR A 198 -10.23 -20.94 2.07
N THR A 199 -9.56 -20.12 2.90
CA THR A 199 -10.08 -18.82 3.34
C THR A 199 -10.17 -17.84 2.16
N ALA A 200 -9.11 -17.75 1.34
CA ALA A 200 -9.10 -16.96 0.10
C ALA A 200 -10.21 -17.40 -0.87
N SER A 201 -10.34 -18.71 -1.06
CA SER A 201 -11.38 -19.31 -1.88
C SER A 201 -12.79 -18.84 -1.49
N THR A 202 -13.04 -18.66 -0.19
CA THR A 202 -14.35 -18.25 0.36
C THR A 202 -14.55 -16.74 0.25
N LEU A 203 -13.53 -15.94 0.57
CA LEU A 203 -13.57 -14.48 0.46
C LEU A 203 -13.76 -14.03 -1.00
N ALA A 204 -13.10 -14.70 -1.96
CA ALA A 204 -13.27 -14.42 -3.38
C ALA A 204 -14.69 -14.73 -3.86
N SER A 205 -15.22 -15.92 -3.55
CA SER A 205 -16.59 -16.29 -3.96
C SER A 205 -17.67 -15.47 -3.26
N LEU A 206 -17.43 -15.05 -2.00
CA LEU A 206 -18.34 -14.16 -1.29
C LEU A 206 -18.32 -12.76 -1.90
N THR A 207 -17.14 -12.20 -2.20
CA THR A 207 -17.01 -10.90 -2.87
C THR A 207 -17.68 -10.92 -4.25
N ASN A 208 -17.48 -11.99 -5.04
CA ASN A 208 -18.18 -12.19 -6.31
C ASN A 208 -19.72 -12.18 -6.14
N ASN A 209 -20.25 -12.91 -5.15
CA ASN A 209 -21.69 -12.93 -4.91
C ASN A 209 -22.22 -11.58 -4.42
N LEU A 210 -21.48 -10.85 -3.58
CA LEU A 210 -21.86 -9.49 -3.15
C LEU A 210 -21.92 -8.52 -4.35
N LEU A 211 -20.91 -8.53 -5.24
CA LEU A 211 -20.89 -7.68 -6.43
C LEU A 211 -22.01 -8.02 -7.43
N ARG A 212 -22.51 -9.26 -7.45
CA ARG A 212 -23.66 -9.68 -8.27
C ARG A 212 -25.03 -9.32 -7.68
N HIS A 213 -25.09 -8.99 -6.40
CA HIS A 213 -26.33 -8.68 -5.66
C HIS A 213 -26.18 -7.30 -4.98
N PRO A 214 -26.28 -6.19 -5.73
CA PRO A 214 -26.03 -4.84 -5.20
C PRO A 214 -26.91 -4.47 -4.00
N GLU A 215 -28.11 -5.03 -3.90
CA GLU A 215 -29.03 -4.90 -2.78
C GLU A 215 -28.51 -5.57 -1.50
N VAL A 216 -27.83 -6.73 -1.62
CA VAL A 216 -27.17 -7.41 -0.51
C VAL A 216 -25.88 -6.67 -0.11
N TYR A 217 -25.06 -6.27 -1.10
CA TYR A 217 -23.85 -5.50 -0.84
C TYR A 217 -24.16 -4.16 -0.16
N SER A 218 -25.22 -3.47 -0.57
CA SER A 218 -25.66 -2.20 0.04
C SER A 218 -26.11 -2.38 1.49
N LYS A 219 -26.87 -3.43 1.81
CA LYS A 219 -27.26 -3.76 3.20
C LYS A 219 -26.05 -4.06 4.08
N LEU A 220 -25.10 -4.87 3.58
CA LEU A 220 -23.88 -5.22 4.30
C LEU A 220 -22.97 -4.00 4.52
N LYS A 221 -22.83 -3.15 3.50
CA LYS A 221 -22.10 -1.87 3.56
C LYS A 221 -22.71 -0.92 4.58
N ALA A 222 -24.04 -0.81 4.65
CA ALA A 222 -24.73 -0.03 5.67
C ALA A 222 -24.46 -0.57 7.09
N GLU A 223 -24.68 -1.88 7.33
CA GLU A 223 -24.43 -2.50 8.65
C GLU A 223 -23.01 -2.23 9.17
N ILE A 224 -22.00 -2.36 8.31
CA ILE A 224 -20.59 -2.17 8.68
C ILE A 224 -20.25 -0.68 8.89
N ARG A 225 -20.65 0.21 7.99
CA ARG A 225 -20.29 1.64 8.07
C ARG A 225 -21.13 2.43 9.08
N GLU A 226 -22.31 1.94 9.47
CA GLU A 226 -23.10 2.52 10.57
C GLU A 226 -22.63 2.03 11.95
N LYS A 227 -22.06 0.82 12.06
CA LYS A 227 -21.54 0.27 13.32
C LYS A 227 -20.21 0.89 13.75
N PHE A 228 -19.33 1.26 12.81
CA PHE A 228 -17.94 1.65 13.07
C PHE A 228 -17.61 3.05 12.57
N SER A 229 -17.11 3.90 13.46
CA SER A 229 -16.66 5.28 13.16
C SER A 229 -15.18 5.36 12.76
N THR A 230 -14.34 4.42 13.18
CA THR A 230 -12.93 4.30 12.75
C THR A 230 -12.54 2.83 12.50
N GLU A 231 -11.48 2.60 11.73
CA GLU A 231 -11.04 1.23 11.40
C GLU A 231 -10.53 0.47 12.65
N GLU A 232 -9.99 1.17 13.65
CA GLU A 232 -9.49 0.60 14.90
C GLU A 232 -10.61 0.06 15.81
N GLU A 233 -11.87 0.40 15.52
CA GLU A 233 -13.06 -0.18 16.20
C GLU A 233 -13.43 -1.55 15.64
N ILE A 234 -12.92 -1.92 14.45
CA ILE A 234 -13.21 -3.18 13.75
C ILE A 234 -12.42 -4.33 14.38
N LYS A 235 -12.83 -4.69 15.59
CA LYS A 235 -12.22 -5.72 16.44
C LYS A 235 -13.05 -7.00 16.46
N LEU A 236 -12.38 -8.11 16.80
CA LEU A 236 -12.90 -9.46 16.81
C LEU A 236 -14.18 -9.58 17.65
N ALA A 237 -14.25 -8.89 18.79
CA ALA A 237 -15.46 -8.83 19.60
C ALA A 237 -16.64 -8.15 18.85
N ALA A 238 -16.40 -6.99 18.23
CA ALA A 238 -17.44 -6.18 17.62
C ALA A 238 -17.94 -6.73 16.26
N VAL A 239 -17.05 -7.29 15.42
CA VAL A 239 -17.48 -7.93 14.15
C VAL A 239 -18.26 -9.23 14.37
N ASN A 240 -18.14 -9.86 15.53
CA ASN A 240 -18.98 -11.00 15.91
C ASN A 240 -20.41 -10.60 16.32
N GLU A 241 -20.68 -9.31 16.58
CA GLU A 241 -22.02 -8.80 16.87
C GLU A 241 -22.83 -8.47 15.60
N LEU A 242 -22.23 -8.59 14.41
CA LEU A 242 -22.86 -8.23 13.14
C LEU A 242 -23.65 -9.42 12.55
N PRO A 243 -25.00 -9.38 12.60
CA PRO A 243 -25.83 -10.49 12.12
C PRO A 243 -25.81 -10.62 10.59
N TYR A 244 -25.83 -9.52 9.83
CA TYR A 244 -25.87 -9.57 8.37
C TYR A 244 -24.51 -9.98 7.78
N LEU A 245 -23.40 -9.45 8.31
CA LEU A 245 -22.05 -9.93 8.00
C LEU A 245 -21.91 -11.44 8.23
N SER A 246 -22.40 -11.94 9.37
CA SER A 246 -22.36 -13.38 9.67
C SER A 246 -23.25 -14.18 8.72
N ALA A 247 -24.44 -13.68 8.39
CA ALA A 247 -25.36 -14.31 7.43
C ALA A 247 -24.75 -14.40 6.01
N CYS A 248 -24.09 -13.34 5.54
CA CYS A 248 -23.37 -13.32 4.28
C CYS A 248 -22.23 -14.34 4.24
N ILE A 249 -21.48 -14.52 5.35
CA ILE A 249 -20.41 -15.52 5.43
C ILE A 249 -20.97 -16.96 5.40
N GLU A 250 -22.03 -17.27 6.15
CA GLU A 250 -22.61 -18.62 6.14
C GLU A 250 -23.21 -18.98 4.77
N GLU A 251 -23.89 -18.03 4.11
CA GLU A 251 -24.42 -18.24 2.76
C GLU A 251 -23.32 -18.34 1.71
N GLY A 252 -22.24 -17.55 1.83
CA GLY A 252 -21.06 -17.67 0.97
C GLY A 252 -20.41 -19.06 1.09
N LEU A 253 -20.33 -19.61 2.29
CA LEU A 253 -19.87 -20.98 2.55
C LEU A 253 -20.84 -22.07 2.07
N ARG A 254 -22.13 -21.77 1.88
CA ARG A 254 -23.16 -22.69 1.35
C ARG A 254 -23.15 -22.71 -0.17
N ILE A 255 -23.19 -21.54 -0.79
CA ILE A 255 -23.17 -21.36 -2.25
C ILE A 255 -21.79 -21.71 -2.83
N PHE A 256 -20.71 -21.54 -2.08
CA PHE A 256 -19.37 -21.85 -2.57
C PHE A 256 -18.43 -22.46 -1.50
N PRO A 257 -18.74 -23.67 -0.98
CA PRO A 257 -17.90 -24.34 0.00
C PRO A 257 -16.49 -24.58 -0.55
N PRO A 258 -15.41 -24.12 0.13
CA PRO A 258 -14.05 -24.21 -0.39
C PRO A 258 -13.55 -25.65 -0.62
N ALA A 259 -14.14 -26.64 0.09
CA ALA A 259 -13.97 -28.07 -0.15
C ALA A 259 -15.30 -28.69 -0.65
N PRO A 260 -15.55 -28.72 -1.97
CA PRO A 260 -16.84 -29.15 -2.54
C PRO A 260 -17.00 -30.66 -2.65
N ILE A 261 -15.89 -31.40 -2.76
CA ILE A 261 -15.87 -32.87 -2.85
C ILE A 261 -16.08 -33.51 -1.47
N GLY A 262 -16.52 -34.78 -1.47
CA GLY A 262 -16.63 -35.56 -0.25
C GLY A 262 -15.28 -36.09 0.23
N PHE A 263 -15.01 -35.99 1.53
CA PHE A 263 -13.79 -36.55 2.12
C PHE A 263 -13.95 -38.06 2.31
N LEU A 264 -13.32 -38.88 1.47
CA LEU A 264 -13.53 -40.33 1.50
C LEU A 264 -13.14 -40.96 2.85
N ARG A 265 -13.99 -41.88 3.29
CA ARG A 265 -13.83 -42.75 4.46
C ARG A 265 -13.98 -44.20 4.03
N MET A 266 -13.30 -45.11 4.73
CA MET A 266 -13.40 -46.54 4.50
C MET A 266 -14.27 -47.18 5.57
N ILE A 267 -15.23 -48.00 5.13
CA ILE A 267 -15.95 -48.94 5.99
C ILE A 267 -14.99 -50.08 6.35
N GLN A 268 -14.80 -50.32 7.65
CA GLN A 268 -13.96 -51.40 8.18
C GLN A 268 -14.53 -52.80 7.88
N ASP A 269 -13.68 -53.81 8.07
CA ASP A 269 -14.07 -55.22 7.98
C ASP A 269 -15.23 -55.53 8.93
N GLY A 270 -16.24 -56.26 8.43
CA GLY A 270 -17.51 -56.50 9.12
C GLY A 270 -18.67 -55.59 8.67
N GLY A 271 -18.39 -54.47 8.00
CA GLY A 271 -19.41 -53.55 7.50
C GLY A 271 -19.99 -52.62 8.57
N ASP A 272 -20.84 -51.69 8.16
CA ASP A 272 -21.41 -50.65 9.04
C ASP A 272 -22.77 -50.16 8.53
N THR A 273 -23.50 -49.38 9.32
CA THR A 273 -24.76 -48.75 8.92
C THR A 273 -24.58 -47.25 8.74
N ILE A 274 -24.84 -46.76 7.53
CA ILE A 274 -24.77 -45.35 7.14
C ILE A 274 -26.14 -44.98 6.56
N ASP A 275 -26.78 -43.92 7.07
CA ASP A 275 -28.07 -43.43 6.56
C ASP A 275 -29.16 -44.53 6.53
N GLY A 276 -29.20 -45.34 7.61
CA GLY A 276 -30.09 -46.49 7.75
C GLY A 276 -29.74 -47.72 6.90
N GLN A 277 -28.71 -47.66 6.04
CA GLN A 277 -28.36 -48.73 5.11
C GLN A 277 -27.07 -49.45 5.51
N HIS A 278 -27.10 -50.79 5.50
CA HIS A 278 -25.91 -51.59 5.78
C HIS A 278 -24.96 -51.63 4.56
N ILE A 279 -23.78 -51.06 4.75
CA ILE A 279 -22.69 -50.93 3.79
C ILE A 279 -21.62 -51.99 4.13
N PRO A 280 -21.18 -52.80 3.15
CA PRO A 280 -20.17 -53.83 3.38
C PRO A 280 -18.77 -53.24 3.58
N GLY A 281 -17.92 -53.96 4.33
CA GLY A 281 -16.51 -53.61 4.52
C GLY A 281 -15.74 -53.49 3.21
N GLY A 282 -14.72 -52.62 3.20
CA GLY A 282 -13.96 -52.30 1.98
C GLY A 282 -14.64 -51.27 1.05
N THR A 283 -15.82 -50.76 1.41
CA THR A 283 -16.50 -49.69 0.65
C THR A 283 -15.95 -48.31 1.05
N ALA A 284 -15.70 -47.46 0.05
CA ALA A 284 -15.42 -46.05 0.23
C ALA A 284 -16.75 -45.26 0.31
N VAL A 285 -16.89 -44.38 1.31
CA VAL A 285 -18.08 -43.54 1.51
C VAL A 285 -17.72 -42.08 1.71
N SER A 286 -18.56 -41.16 1.20
CA SER A 286 -18.45 -39.73 1.50
C SER A 286 -19.76 -38.97 1.33
N VAL A 287 -19.82 -37.76 1.89
CA VAL A 287 -20.87 -36.77 1.58
C VAL A 287 -20.25 -35.61 0.81
N SER A 288 -20.74 -35.27 -0.38
CA SER A 288 -20.28 -34.08 -1.09
C SER A 288 -20.92 -32.83 -0.48
N SER A 289 -20.10 -31.94 0.07
CA SER A 289 -20.54 -30.62 0.58
C SER A 289 -21.38 -29.89 -0.45
N TRP A 290 -20.87 -29.77 -1.69
CA TRP A 290 -21.58 -29.09 -2.77
C TRP A 290 -22.96 -29.69 -3.04
N CYS A 291 -23.05 -31.02 -3.17
CA CYS A 291 -24.31 -31.69 -3.47
C CYS A 291 -25.32 -31.59 -2.32
N ALA A 292 -24.86 -31.64 -1.07
CA ALA A 292 -25.73 -31.45 0.10
C ALA A 292 -26.24 -30.01 0.22
N HIS A 293 -25.40 -29.01 -0.09
CA HIS A 293 -25.72 -27.57 0.01
C HIS A 293 -26.67 -27.09 -1.10
N HIS A 294 -26.65 -27.75 -2.26
CA HIS A 294 -27.48 -27.47 -3.43
C HIS A 294 -28.57 -28.54 -3.67
N SER A 295 -28.94 -29.29 -2.63
CA SER A 295 -30.07 -30.24 -2.70
C SER A 295 -31.38 -29.55 -2.32
N PRO A 296 -32.44 -29.63 -3.16
CA PRO A 296 -33.76 -29.13 -2.79
C PRO A 296 -34.37 -29.87 -1.59
N ASP A 297 -33.91 -31.09 -1.29
CA ASP A 297 -34.29 -31.85 -0.10
C ASP A 297 -33.77 -31.21 1.21
N ASN A 298 -32.74 -30.36 1.11
CA ASN A 298 -32.08 -29.71 2.26
C ASN A 298 -32.36 -28.20 2.32
N PHE A 299 -32.47 -27.51 1.18
CA PHE A 299 -32.62 -26.05 1.12
C PHE A 299 -33.68 -25.66 0.08
N LYS A 300 -34.62 -24.79 0.48
CA LYS A 300 -35.51 -24.06 -0.42
C LYS A 300 -34.69 -23.08 -1.25
N ASP A 301 -34.98 -22.94 -2.54
CA ASP A 301 -34.23 -22.05 -3.46
C ASP A 301 -32.70 -22.31 -3.35
N PRO A 302 -32.23 -23.55 -3.63
CA PRO A 302 -30.92 -24.04 -3.22
C PRO A 302 -29.74 -23.48 -4.02
N ASP A 303 -29.98 -22.85 -5.16
CA ASP A 303 -28.94 -22.29 -6.03
C ASP A 303 -28.78 -20.76 -5.88
N ASP A 304 -29.72 -20.10 -5.19
CA ASP A 304 -29.73 -18.64 -5.00
C ASP A 304 -28.95 -18.19 -3.76
N PHE A 305 -28.17 -17.11 -3.89
CA PHE A 305 -27.41 -16.51 -2.80
C PHE A 305 -28.29 -15.59 -1.95
N ILE A 306 -28.82 -16.12 -0.84
CA ILE A 306 -29.79 -15.43 0.01
C ILE A 306 -29.28 -15.41 1.46
N PRO A 307 -28.51 -14.38 1.89
CA PRO A 307 -28.05 -14.26 3.27
C PRO A 307 -29.18 -14.24 4.30
N GLU A 308 -30.33 -13.63 3.96
CA GLU A 308 -31.53 -13.57 4.81
C GLU A 308 -31.97 -14.95 5.32
N ARG A 309 -31.63 -16.04 4.60
CA ARG A 309 -31.82 -17.44 5.01
C ARG A 309 -31.30 -17.75 6.43
N TRP A 310 -30.26 -17.06 6.86
CA TRP A 310 -29.60 -17.26 8.17
C TRP A 310 -30.18 -16.38 9.27
N LEU A 311 -31.09 -15.46 8.94
CA LEU A 311 -31.85 -14.63 9.87
C LEU A 311 -33.19 -15.29 10.22
N LYS A 312 -33.72 -14.98 11.40
CA LYS A 312 -35.02 -15.52 11.85
C LYS A 312 -36.18 -14.79 11.18
N GLY A 313 -37.20 -15.52 10.75
CA GLY A 313 -38.43 -14.94 10.22
C GLY A 313 -38.35 -14.49 8.76
N ALA A 314 -37.28 -14.84 8.04
CA ALA A 314 -37.07 -14.50 6.63
C ALA A 314 -37.75 -15.49 5.64
N GLY A 315 -38.52 -16.47 6.12
CA GLY A 315 -39.23 -17.45 5.28
C GLY A 315 -38.42 -18.68 4.87
N TYR A 316 -37.22 -18.87 5.44
CA TYR A 316 -36.33 -20.01 5.22
C TYR A 316 -36.03 -20.81 6.50
N ASP A 317 -36.86 -20.63 7.54
CA ASP A 317 -36.67 -21.31 8.83
C ASP A 317 -36.85 -22.84 8.76
N ASN A 318 -37.48 -23.34 7.68
CA ASN A 318 -37.65 -24.77 7.39
C ASN A 318 -36.43 -25.43 6.69
N ASP A 319 -35.43 -24.66 6.26
CA ASP A 319 -34.22 -25.22 5.62
C ASP A 319 -33.47 -26.13 6.60
N ASN A 320 -33.03 -27.30 6.11
CA ASN A 320 -32.25 -28.26 6.89
C ASN A 320 -30.78 -27.82 6.99
N LYS A 321 -30.55 -26.74 7.73
CA LYS A 321 -29.24 -26.10 7.99
C LYS A 321 -28.20 -27.06 8.57
N LEU A 322 -28.58 -28.25 9.05
CA LEU A 322 -27.65 -29.30 9.47
C LEU A 322 -26.87 -29.95 8.30
N ALA A 323 -27.33 -29.77 7.05
CA ALA A 323 -26.61 -30.14 5.83
C ALA A 323 -25.41 -29.22 5.54
N HIS A 324 -25.41 -28.00 6.09
CA HIS A 324 -24.31 -27.05 5.97
C HIS A 324 -23.15 -27.42 6.90
N ARG A 325 -22.16 -28.09 6.32
CA ARG A 325 -20.95 -28.58 7.01
C ARG A 325 -19.64 -28.18 6.30
N PRO A 326 -19.41 -26.90 5.98
CA PRO A 326 -18.19 -26.46 5.28
C PRO A 326 -16.88 -26.81 6.04
N PHE A 327 -16.94 -26.89 7.37
CA PHE A 327 -15.83 -27.28 8.23
C PHE A 327 -15.82 -28.78 8.62
N SER A 328 -16.69 -29.60 8.01
CA SER A 328 -17.03 -30.97 8.45
C SER A 328 -17.50 -31.00 9.92
N LEU A 329 -17.53 -32.19 10.54
CA LEU A 329 -17.93 -32.37 11.95
C LEU A 329 -17.13 -33.51 12.61
N GLY A 330 -17.44 -33.78 13.88
CA GLY A 330 -16.89 -34.90 14.66
C GLY A 330 -15.38 -34.79 14.95
N PRO A 331 -14.72 -35.92 15.31
CA PRO A 331 -13.32 -35.95 15.70
C PRO A 331 -12.36 -35.41 14.64
N ARG A 332 -12.75 -35.50 13.36
CA ARG A 332 -11.98 -35.09 12.18
C ARG A 332 -12.39 -33.73 11.59
N GLY A 333 -13.32 -33.00 12.22
CA GLY A 333 -13.73 -31.66 11.79
C GLY A 333 -12.58 -30.66 11.81
N CYS A 334 -12.66 -29.58 11.02
CA CYS A 334 -11.58 -28.61 10.88
C CYS A 334 -11.12 -28.05 12.24
N ILE A 335 -9.81 -28.05 12.50
CA ILE A 335 -9.25 -27.51 13.76
C ILE A 335 -9.21 -25.98 13.74
N GLY A 336 -8.99 -25.38 12.57
CA GLY A 336 -8.92 -23.93 12.36
C GLY A 336 -10.27 -23.24 12.15
N LYS A 337 -11.41 -23.91 12.39
CA LYS A 337 -12.75 -23.35 12.15
C LYS A 337 -12.91 -21.94 12.73
N ASP A 338 -12.62 -21.79 14.03
CA ASP A 338 -12.85 -20.52 14.73
C ASP A 338 -11.89 -19.43 14.24
N LEU A 339 -10.66 -19.78 13.84
CA LEU A 339 -9.70 -18.87 13.20
C LEU A 339 -10.22 -18.40 11.84
N SER A 340 -10.69 -19.32 10.98
CA SER A 340 -11.22 -18.95 9.66
C SER A 340 -12.40 -17.97 9.77
N TYR A 341 -13.31 -18.17 10.73
CA TYR A 341 -14.41 -17.21 10.96
C TYR A 341 -13.94 -15.84 11.44
N VAL A 342 -12.90 -15.79 12.27
CA VAL A 342 -12.27 -14.54 12.73
C VAL A 342 -11.63 -13.80 11.54
N GLU A 343 -10.82 -14.49 10.74
CA GLU A 343 -10.19 -13.95 9.54
C GLU A 343 -11.24 -13.39 8.57
N MET A 344 -12.24 -14.20 8.20
CA MET A 344 -13.27 -13.79 7.24
C MET A 344 -14.06 -12.56 7.70
N ARG A 345 -14.42 -12.48 8.99
CA ARG A 345 -15.15 -11.31 9.53
C ARG A 345 -14.29 -10.04 9.53
N LEU A 346 -13.05 -10.12 10.03
CA LEU A 346 -12.16 -8.95 10.10
C LEU A 346 -11.79 -8.43 8.71
N VAL A 347 -11.44 -9.35 7.80
CA VAL A 347 -11.11 -9.02 6.41
C VAL A 347 -12.29 -8.34 5.72
N LEU A 348 -13.46 -8.96 5.73
CA LEU A 348 -14.62 -8.46 4.98
C LEU A 348 -15.14 -7.14 5.58
N ALA A 349 -15.13 -7.00 6.90
CA ALA A 349 -15.52 -5.76 7.58
C ALA A 349 -14.56 -4.61 7.23
N LYS A 350 -13.24 -4.77 7.39
CA LYS A 350 -12.26 -3.72 7.06
C LYS A 350 -12.26 -3.37 5.57
N MET A 351 -12.41 -4.36 4.69
CA MET A 351 -12.47 -4.14 3.25
C MET A 351 -13.69 -3.31 2.84
N ILE A 352 -14.89 -3.65 3.34
CA ILE A 352 -16.12 -2.92 3.01
C ILE A 352 -16.18 -1.56 3.73
N TRP A 353 -15.53 -1.42 4.88
CA TRP A 353 -15.44 -0.13 5.58
C TRP A 353 -14.56 0.87 4.80
N ASN A 354 -13.34 0.46 4.41
CA ASN A 354 -12.38 1.33 3.72
C ASN A 354 -12.68 1.62 2.24
N PHE A 355 -13.27 0.65 1.52
CA PHE A 355 -13.35 0.70 0.05
C PHE A 355 -14.78 0.51 -0.47
N ASP A 356 -15.08 1.22 -1.55
CA ASP A 356 -16.15 0.84 -2.47
C ASP A 356 -15.58 -0.11 -3.52
N LEU A 357 -16.08 -1.35 -3.57
CA LEU A 357 -15.61 -2.38 -4.48
C LEU A 357 -16.44 -2.36 -5.77
N VAL A 358 -15.76 -2.33 -6.92
CA VAL A 358 -16.40 -2.43 -8.24
C VAL A 358 -15.65 -3.44 -9.11
N ASN A 359 -16.38 -4.16 -9.96
CA ASN A 359 -15.78 -5.20 -10.81
C ASN A 359 -14.90 -4.57 -11.89
N ALA A 360 -13.77 -5.19 -12.23
CA ALA A 360 -12.97 -4.74 -13.35
C ALA A 360 -13.70 -5.02 -14.70
N ASP A 361 -13.52 -4.11 -15.66
CA ASP A 361 -13.92 -4.24 -17.07
C ASP A 361 -15.40 -4.48 -17.40
N ASN A 362 -16.36 -4.23 -16.49
CA ASN A 362 -17.78 -4.59 -16.69
C ASN A 362 -17.98 -6.10 -16.96
N ALA A 363 -17.02 -6.94 -16.62
CA ALA A 363 -17.09 -8.39 -16.86
C ALA A 363 -18.27 -9.01 -16.08
N GLU A 364 -18.91 -10.03 -16.64
CA GLU A 364 -19.90 -10.81 -15.89
C GLU A 364 -19.20 -11.48 -14.70
N ALA A 365 -19.53 -11.04 -13.49
CA ALA A 365 -19.10 -11.70 -12.27
C ALA A 365 -19.65 -13.13 -12.23
N TRP A 366 -18.85 -14.09 -11.75
CA TRP A 366 -18.98 -15.53 -12.03
C TRP A 366 -20.43 -16.00 -11.92
N ASN A 367 -21.00 -16.47 -13.03
CA ASN A 367 -22.36 -16.95 -13.10
C ASN A 367 -22.38 -18.48 -12.91
N PRO A 368 -22.99 -19.02 -11.83
CA PRO A 368 -23.06 -20.47 -11.62
C PRO A 368 -23.69 -21.26 -12.78
N GLU A 369 -24.68 -20.71 -13.50
CA GLU A 369 -25.28 -21.43 -14.63
C GLU A 369 -24.41 -21.39 -15.89
N GLY A 370 -23.76 -20.25 -16.14
CA GLY A 370 -22.90 -20.03 -17.31
C GLY A 370 -21.48 -20.58 -17.15
N ASP A 371 -20.82 -20.27 -16.04
CA ASP A 371 -19.36 -20.41 -15.84
C ASP A 371 -18.93 -21.68 -15.09
N MET A 372 -19.89 -22.48 -14.59
CA MET A 372 -19.64 -23.88 -14.21
C MET A 372 -19.18 -24.76 -15.41
N LYS A 373 -19.15 -24.21 -16.63
CA LYS A 373 -18.44 -24.78 -17.79
C LYS A 373 -16.91 -24.66 -17.68
N HIS A 374 -16.40 -23.65 -16.96
CA HIS A 374 -14.97 -23.32 -16.83
C HIS A 374 -14.40 -23.57 -15.42
N LEU A 375 -15.22 -23.48 -14.38
CA LEU A 375 -14.82 -23.84 -13.01
C LEU A 375 -14.43 -25.31 -12.90
N LYS A 376 -13.31 -25.57 -12.22
CA LYS A 376 -12.82 -26.92 -11.92
C LYS A 376 -12.72 -27.12 -10.41
N ALA A 377 -13.08 -28.29 -9.93
CA ALA A 377 -13.04 -28.70 -8.54
C ALA A 377 -12.25 -30.01 -8.40
N PHE A 378 -11.10 -29.92 -7.74
CA PHE A 378 -10.32 -31.06 -7.26
C PHE A 378 -10.59 -31.20 -5.75
N SER A 379 -9.54 -31.22 -4.90
CA SER A 379 -9.71 -31.08 -3.44
C SER A 379 -10.32 -29.73 -3.05
N THR A 380 -9.96 -28.68 -3.78
CA THR A 380 -10.52 -27.33 -3.70
C THR A 380 -10.88 -26.85 -5.12
N TRP A 381 -11.45 -25.66 -5.22
CA TRP A 381 -11.81 -25.04 -6.49
C TRP A 381 -10.63 -24.38 -7.18
N GLN A 382 -10.31 -24.82 -8.40
CA GLN A 382 -9.51 -24.04 -9.34
C GLN A 382 -10.45 -23.04 -10.04
N LYS A 383 -10.26 -21.76 -9.73
CA LYS A 383 -11.07 -20.63 -10.19
C LYS A 383 -10.29 -19.76 -11.18
N PRO A 384 -10.98 -19.03 -12.08
CA PRO A 384 -10.38 -17.88 -12.74
C PRO A 384 -10.08 -16.78 -11.71
N GLU A 385 -9.22 -15.84 -12.06
CA GLU A 385 -8.94 -14.65 -11.24
C GLU A 385 -10.21 -13.80 -11.07
N LEU A 386 -10.39 -13.17 -9.90
CA LEU A 386 -11.47 -12.19 -9.69
C LEU A 386 -10.85 -10.81 -9.51
N GLN A 387 -10.76 -10.09 -10.63
CA GLN A 387 -10.16 -8.77 -10.72
C GLN A 387 -11.15 -7.71 -10.22
N VAL A 388 -10.83 -7.05 -9.11
CA VAL A 388 -11.68 -6.04 -8.46
C VAL A 388 -10.92 -4.72 -8.37
N TYR A 389 -11.59 -3.61 -8.65
CA TYR A 389 -11.13 -2.27 -8.29
C TYR A 389 -11.68 -1.90 -6.91
N ALA A 390 -10.84 -1.28 -6.09
CA ALA A 390 -11.24 -0.65 -4.85
C ALA A 390 -11.13 0.87 -5.01
N GLU A 391 -12.20 1.60 -4.71
CA GLU A 391 -12.18 3.06 -4.64
C GLU A 391 -12.09 3.51 -3.18
N GLU A 392 -11.06 4.29 -2.83
CA GLU A 392 -10.89 4.84 -1.48
C GLU A 392 -11.91 5.95 -1.18
N VAL A 393 -12.46 5.91 0.03
CA VAL A 393 -13.29 7.00 0.57
C VAL A 393 -12.40 8.22 0.87
N LYS A 394 -12.40 9.19 -0.05
CA LYS A 394 -11.41 10.27 -0.11
C LYS A 394 -11.35 11.17 1.14
N SER A 395 -10.14 11.32 1.68
CA SER A 395 -9.75 12.34 2.67
C SER A 395 -8.60 13.21 2.13
N ALA A 396 -8.55 14.50 2.45
CA ALA A 396 -7.70 15.50 1.76
C ALA A 396 -6.40 15.89 2.50
N CYS A 397 -5.34 16.30 1.75
CA CYS A 397 -4.07 16.88 2.29
C CYS A 397 -3.34 17.83 1.27
N TYR A 398 -2.12 18.35 1.59
CA TYR A 398 -1.91 19.83 1.57
C TYR A 398 -0.46 20.44 1.53
N VAL A 399 -0.30 21.77 1.25
CA VAL A 399 0.91 22.67 1.43
C VAL A 399 1.99 22.66 0.27
N GLN A 400 2.80 23.68 -0.14
CA GLN A 400 3.09 25.11 0.19
C GLN A 400 3.15 26.12 -1.02
N LEU A 401 4.06 27.16 -1.04
CA LEU A 401 3.83 28.43 -1.79
C LEU A 401 4.99 29.41 -2.22
N GLN A 402 6.28 29.13 -2.11
CA GLN A 402 7.29 30.22 -2.22
C GLN A 402 7.39 30.96 -3.59
N LEU A 403 7.02 30.31 -4.69
CA LEU A 403 7.27 30.82 -6.05
C LEU A 403 6.32 31.94 -6.49
N LEU A 404 5.27 32.24 -5.71
CA LEU A 404 4.37 33.37 -5.97
C LEU A 404 5.04 34.75 -5.82
N PHE A 405 6.07 34.89 -4.98
CA PHE A 405 6.75 36.18 -4.79
C PHE A 405 8.05 36.33 -5.56
N ALA A 406 8.79 35.25 -5.80
CA ALA A 406 10.10 35.30 -6.47
C ALA A 406 10.07 36.01 -7.83
N ALA A 407 8.94 35.94 -8.54
CA ALA A 407 8.74 36.55 -9.85
C ALA A 407 8.23 38.01 -9.85
N ILE A 408 7.78 38.56 -8.71
CA ILE A 408 7.09 39.88 -8.64
C ILE A 408 7.43 40.73 -7.39
N GLN A 409 8.38 40.30 -6.55
CA GLN A 409 8.63 40.92 -5.24
C GLN A 409 9.03 42.41 -5.32
N THR A 410 9.81 42.79 -6.33
CA THR A 410 10.30 44.16 -6.52
C THR A 410 9.16 45.09 -6.93
N GLU A 411 8.28 44.61 -7.81
CA GLU A 411 7.12 45.33 -8.31
C GLU A 411 6.03 45.45 -7.24
N VAL A 412 5.83 44.42 -6.42
CA VAL A 412 4.97 44.50 -5.23
C VAL A 412 5.50 45.52 -4.22
N ALA A 413 6.79 45.48 -3.88
CA ALA A 413 7.40 46.45 -2.96
C ALA A 413 7.29 47.89 -3.50
N THR A 414 7.53 48.08 -4.80
CA THR A 414 7.33 49.36 -5.49
C THR A 414 5.85 49.83 -5.40
N SER A 415 4.88 48.92 -5.58
CA SER A 415 3.44 49.23 -5.41
C SER A 415 3.03 49.59 -3.97
N LEU A 416 3.89 49.31 -2.99
CA LEU A 416 3.72 49.62 -1.57
C LEU A 416 4.53 50.85 -1.12
N GLY A 417 5.20 51.53 -2.05
CA GLY A 417 5.86 52.82 -1.84
C GLY A 417 7.38 52.77 -1.60
N ASN A 418 7.98 51.59 -1.42
CA ASN A 418 9.43 51.45 -1.26
C ASN A 418 9.93 50.15 -1.91
N SER A 419 10.67 50.27 -3.02
CA SER A 419 11.25 49.13 -3.73
C SER A 419 12.22 48.30 -2.86
N ASN A 420 12.89 48.93 -1.90
CA ASN A 420 13.92 48.26 -1.08
C ASN A 420 13.31 47.28 -0.06
N ASP A 421 11.99 47.35 0.19
CA ASP A 421 11.33 46.40 1.09
C ASP A 421 11.34 44.96 0.54
N SER A 422 11.46 44.78 -0.79
CA SER A 422 11.48 43.45 -1.43
C SER A 422 12.64 42.57 -0.94
N ILE A 423 13.76 43.20 -0.56
CA ILE A 423 14.97 42.55 -0.04
C ILE A 423 14.64 41.70 1.21
N TRP A 424 13.61 42.07 1.98
CA TRP A 424 13.22 41.36 3.19
C TRP A 424 12.06 40.38 3.02
N PHE A 425 11.34 40.38 1.90
CA PHE A 425 10.13 39.55 1.74
C PHE A 425 10.45 38.05 1.81
N ILE A 426 11.25 37.53 0.87
CA ILE A 426 11.62 36.09 0.88
C ILE A 426 12.59 35.76 2.03
N PRO A 427 13.62 36.58 2.33
CA PRO A 427 14.59 36.19 3.35
C PRO A 427 14.03 36.19 4.79
N SER A 428 13.03 37.00 5.12
CA SER A 428 12.35 36.92 6.43
C SER A 428 11.60 35.60 6.63
N TRP A 429 10.97 35.07 5.58
CA TRP A 429 10.38 33.74 5.58
C TRP A 429 11.45 32.66 5.78
N SER A 430 12.55 32.73 5.01
CA SER A 430 13.67 31.77 5.08
C SER A 430 14.38 31.77 6.44
N LEU A 431 14.52 32.93 7.08
CA LEU A 431 15.06 33.05 8.43
C LEU A 431 14.12 32.43 9.47
N ALA A 432 12.84 32.80 9.45
CA ALA A 432 11.85 32.32 10.41
C ALA A 432 11.63 30.79 10.32
N ILE A 433 11.57 30.24 9.10
CA ILE A 433 11.41 28.80 8.91
C ILE A 433 12.66 28.04 9.37
N THR A 434 13.87 28.54 9.09
CA THR A 434 15.13 27.91 9.51
C THR A 434 15.24 27.83 11.03
N VAL A 435 14.91 28.92 11.73
CA VAL A 435 14.92 28.93 13.21
C VAL A 435 13.87 27.95 13.75
N MET A 436 12.65 27.98 13.21
CA MET A 436 11.56 27.17 13.74
C MET A 436 11.69 25.67 13.43
N PHE A 437 12.45 25.26 12.40
CA PHE A 437 12.66 23.84 12.09
C PHE A 437 13.38 23.07 13.22
N THR A 438 14.50 23.58 13.72
CA THR A 438 15.22 22.98 14.86
C THR A 438 14.34 22.96 16.12
N LEU A 439 13.61 24.06 16.37
CA LEU A 439 12.74 24.20 17.54
C LEU A 439 11.51 23.29 17.48
N ALA A 440 10.85 23.15 16.32
CA ALA A 440 9.71 22.27 16.14
C ALA A 440 10.14 20.80 16.21
N GLY A 441 11.17 20.43 15.44
CA GLY A 441 11.54 19.05 15.17
C GLY A 441 11.67 18.18 16.42
N ALA A 442 12.68 18.44 17.25
CA ALA A 442 12.92 17.65 18.46
C ALA A 442 11.75 17.74 19.46
N ASN A 443 11.05 18.88 19.55
CA ASN A 443 9.89 19.02 20.44
C ASN A 443 8.65 18.25 19.96
N THR A 444 8.49 18.01 18.65
CA THR A 444 7.38 17.19 18.12
C THR A 444 7.48 15.73 18.57
N ASP A 445 8.69 15.19 18.74
CA ASP A 445 8.92 13.83 19.27
C ASP A 445 8.60 13.70 20.77
N LEU A 446 8.43 14.82 21.48
CA LEU A 446 8.07 14.87 22.91
C LEU A 446 6.58 15.16 23.13
N LEU A 447 6.07 16.22 22.48
CA LEU A 447 4.74 16.79 22.70
C LEU A 447 3.67 16.23 21.75
N GLY A 448 4.08 15.52 20.70
CA GLY A 448 3.20 14.93 19.68
C GLY A 448 2.92 15.86 18.50
N ARG A 449 2.86 15.30 17.28
CA ARG A 449 2.82 16.10 16.03
C ARG A 449 1.55 16.92 15.82
N ARG A 450 0.39 16.46 16.31
CA ARG A 450 -0.94 17.06 16.01
C ARG A 450 -0.99 18.58 16.22
N TYR A 451 -0.57 19.04 17.40
CA TYR A 451 -0.65 20.45 17.76
C TYR A 451 0.32 21.33 16.97
N PHE A 452 1.47 20.78 16.57
CA PHE A 452 2.42 21.46 15.69
C PHE A 452 1.84 21.61 14.28
N LEU A 453 1.29 20.54 13.68
CA LEU A 453 0.66 20.63 12.36
C LEU A 453 -0.51 21.62 12.37
N MET A 454 -1.45 21.45 13.30
CA MET A 454 -2.64 22.31 13.41
C MET A 454 -2.27 23.77 13.70
N GLY A 455 -1.40 24.01 14.68
CA GLY A 455 -0.90 25.36 15.01
C GLY A 455 -0.14 26.00 13.86
N GLY A 456 0.68 25.22 13.13
CA GLY A 456 1.36 25.66 11.93
C GLY A 456 0.40 26.17 10.86
N ASN A 457 -0.67 25.41 10.56
CA ASN A 457 -1.68 25.80 9.56
C ASN A 457 -2.43 27.08 9.98
N VAL A 458 -2.76 27.23 11.28
CA VAL A 458 -3.37 28.47 11.82
C VAL A 458 -2.42 29.66 11.69
N ILE A 459 -1.14 29.50 12.07
CA ILE A 459 -0.13 30.56 11.97
C ILE A 459 0.13 30.94 10.49
N CYS A 460 0.21 29.95 9.59
CA CYS A 460 0.27 30.21 8.15
C CYS A 460 -0.97 30.97 7.68
N THR A 461 -2.18 30.61 8.10
CA THR A 461 -3.42 31.32 7.73
C THR A 461 -3.33 32.80 8.10
N ILE A 462 -2.92 33.11 9.33
CA ILE A 462 -2.74 34.48 9.82
C ILE A 462 -1.68 35.21 8.98
N GLY A 463 -0.54 34.58 8.71
CA GLY A 463 0.54 35.17 7.90
C GLY A 463 0.10 35.51 6.47
N HIS A 464 -0.61 34.60 5.78
CA HIS A 464 -1.15 34.87 4.44
C HIS A 464 -2.20 35.99 4.45
N LEU A 465 -3.06 36.08 5.48
CA LEU A 465 -4.03 37.18 5.61
C LEU A 465 -3.36 38.54 5.83
N ILE A 466 -2.28 38.59 6.63
CA ILE A 466 -1.46 39.80 6.81
C ILE A 466 -0.85 40.24 5.49
N ILE A 467 -0.28 39.31 4.70
CA ILE A 467 0.24 39.61 3.35
C ILE A 467 -0.87 40.11 2.42
N ALA A 468 -2.02 39.43 2.38
CA ALA A 468 -3.14 39.76 1.50
C ALA A 468 -3.75 41.15 1.78
N THR A 469 -3.69 41.59 3.04
CA THR A 469 -4.22 42.89 3.50
C THR A 469 -3.15 43.98 3.63
N ALA A 470 -1.88 43.67 3.34
CA ALA A 470 -0.75 44.57 3.55
C ALA A 470 -0.88 45.89 2.75
N LYS A 471 -0.58 47.00 3.43
CA LYS A 471 -0.54 48.36 2.87
C LYS A 471 0.87 48.96 2.79
N THR A 472 1.85 48.30 3.39
CA THR A 472 3.27 48.71 3.42
C THR A 472 4.16 47.47 3.28
N GLY A 473 5.39 47.62 2.79
CA GLY A 473 6.31 46.49 2.67
C GLY A 473 6.66 45.83 4.01
N PRO A 474 6.90 46.56 5.13
CA PRO A 474 7.12 45.94 6.43
C PRO A 474 5.98 45.03 6.91
N ALA A 475 4.72 45.30 6.51
CA ALA A 475 3.61 44.40 6.79
C ALA A 475 3.69 43.08 5.99
N VAL A 476 4.15 43.13 4.73
CA VAL A 476 4.46 41.93 3.94
C VAL A 476 5.60 41.13 4.59
N THR A 477 6.68 41.80 4.99
CA THR A 477 7.81 41.19 5.71
C THR A 477 7.38 40.50 7.01
N ALA A 478 6.52 41.15 7.81
CA ALA A 478 5.97 40.55 9.03
C ALA A 478 5.09 39.32 8.71
N GLY A 479 4.21 39.42 7.72
CA GLY A 479 3.39 38.30 7.27
C GLY A 479 4.21 37.13 6.71
N MET A 480 5.34 37.42 6.05
CA MET A 480 6.31 36.43 5.58
C MET A 480 7.02 35.70 6.71
N ALA A 481 7.53 36.43 7.71
CA ALA A 481 8.15 35.84 8.89
C ALA A 481 7.14 34.93 9.66
N ILE A 482 5.91 35.40 9.86
CA ILE A 482 4.82 34.62 10.48
C ILE A 482 4.52 33.36 9.63
N THR A 483 4.42 33.51 8.31
CA THR A 483 4.17 32.37 7.41
C THR A 483 5.32 31.37 7.43
N GLY A 484 6.58 31.81 7.52
CA GLY A 484 7.76 30.96 7.64
C GLY A 484 7.79 30.18 8.96
N PHE A 485 7.45 30.84 10.07
CA PHE A 485 7.28 30.17 11.37
C PHE A 485 6.19 29.10 11.31
N GLY A 486 5.03 29.41 10.74
CA GLY A 486 3.95 28.43 10.53
C GLY A 486 4.36 27.29 9.59
N ALA A 487 5.14 27.59 8.54
CA ALA A 487 5.55 26.66 7.51
C ALA A 487 6.45 25.53 8.05
N ALA A 488 7.40 25.84 8.93
CA ALA A 488 8.26 24.82 9.56
C ALA A 488 7.41 23.79 10.31
N ASN A 489 6.40 24.27 11.04
CA ASN A 489 5.46 23.43 11.77
C ASN A 489 4.57 22.60 10.83
N CYS A 490 4.07 23.18 9.73
CA CYS A 490 3.31 22.44 8.71
C CYS A 490 4.16 21.33 8.06
N GLN A 491 5.40 21.63 7.70
CA GLN A 491 6.31 20.70 7.02
C GLN A 491 6.77 19.55 7.92
N MET A 492 6.48 19.57 9.23
CA MET A 492 6.57 18.38 10.09
C MET A 492 5.71 17.21 9.56
N ALA A 493 4.71 17.48 8.71
CA ALA A 493 3.89 16.47 8.04
C ALA A 493 4.72 15.53 7.14
N ALA A 494 5.72 16.05 6.41
CA ALA A 494 6.59 15.24 5.56
C ALA A 494 7.44 14.22 6.35
N PHE A 495 7.60 14.44 7.66
CA PHE A 495 8.28 13.54 8.59
C PHE A 495 7.28 12.64 9.34
N ALA A 496 6.05 13.12 9.57
CA ALA A 496 4.92 12.31 10.04
C ALA A 496 4.55 11.20 9.04
N VAL A 497 4.68 11.43 7.74
CA VAL A 497 4.52 10.40 6.69
C VAL A 497 5.40 9.18 6.96
N SER A 498 6.61 9.36 7.51
CA SER A 498 7.52 8.26 7.85
C SER A 498 7.17 7.54 9.15
N GLU A 499 6.26 8.08 9.97
CA GLU A 499 5.59 7.33 11.05
C GLU A 499 4.38 6.56 10.53
N LEU A 500 3.65 7.13 9.57
CA LEU A 500 2.43 6.54 9.01
C LEU A 500 2.71 5.44 7.96
N LEU A 501 3.84 5.50 7.24
CA LEU A 501 4.16 4.59 6.14
C LEU A 501 5.42 3.74 6.41
N PRO A 502 5.37 2.42 6.10
CA PRO A 502 6.54 1.57 6.17
C PRO A 502 7.58 1.94 5.10
N ASN A 503 8.86 1.64 5.36
CA ASN A 503 10.02 2.08 4.55
C ASN A 503 9.87 1.94 3.03
N LYS A 504 9.19 0.89 2.55
CA LYS A 504 8.93 0.68 1.11
C LYS A 504 8.15 1.83 0.47
N TRP A 505 7.22 2.47 1.19
CA TRP A 505 6.31 3.48 0.66
C TRP A 505 6.63 4.92 1.05
N ARG A 506 7.59 5.14 1.97
CA ARG A 506 7.99 6.50 2.40
C ARG A 506 8.33 7.42 1.21
N HIS A 507 9.02 6.91 0.18
CA HIS A 507 9.33 7.70 -1.02
C HIS A 507 8.10 8.12 -1.85
N TRP A 508 7.03 7.31 -1.87
CA TRP A 508 5.75 7.68 -2.49
C TRP A 508 4.97 8.66 -1.63
N GLY A 509 4.84 8.39 -0.32
CA GLY A 509 4.10 9.24 0.60
C GLY A 509 4.67 10.65 0.72
N VAL A 510 6.00 10.80 0.67
CA VAL A 510 6.65 12.12 0.67
C VAL A 510 6.32 12.89 -0.61
N VAL A 511 6.27 12.23 -1.78
CA VAL A 511 5.86 12.87 -3.05
C VAL A 511 4.37 13.22 -3.04
N LEU A 512 3.52 12.36 -2.47
CA LEU A 512 2.08 12.62 -2.32
C LEU A 512 1.81 13.81 -1.39
N ALA A 513 2.51 13.89 -0.26
CA ALA A 513 2.41 15.00 0.68
C ALA A 513 2.77 16.35 0.02
N ASP A 514 3.78 16.36 -0.87
CA ASP A 514 4.21 17.56 -1.57
C ASP A 514 3.50 17.77 -2.94
N ILE A 515 2.43 17.02 -3.28
CA ILE A 515 1.75 17.15 -4.58
C ILE A 515 1.15 18.55 -4.80
N ALA A 516 0.64 19.17 -3.73
CA ALA A 516 0.17 20.56 -3.76
C ALA A 516 1.32 21.56 -3.98
N THR A 517 2.54 21.23 -3.50
CA THR A 517 3.75 22.00 -3.80
C THR A 517 4.10 21.91 -5.28
N LEU A 518 3.97 20.75 -5.94
CA LEU A 518 4.19 20.64 -7.39
C LEU A 518 3.22 21.53 -8.19
N VAL A 519 1.95 21.57 -7.81
CA VAL A 519 0.95 22.46 -8.43
C VAL A 519 1.32 23.94 -8.21
N ALA A 520 1.66 24.33 -6.97
CA ALA A 520 2.08 25.70 -6.66
C ALA A 520 3.37 26.13 -7.37
N VAL A 521 4.28 25.18 -7.61
CA VAL A 521 5.55 25.39 -8.33
C VAL A 521 5.32 25.74 -9.81
N VAL A 522 4.30 25.15 -10.44
CA VAL A 522 3.92 25.44 -11.84
C VAL A 522 2.99 26.66 -11.94
N ALA A 523 1.93 26.71 -11.13
CA ALA A 523 0.90 27.76 -11.23
C ALA A 523 1.31 29.10 -10.59
N GLY A 524 2.19 29.07 -9.58
CA GLY A 524 2.59 30.26 -8.82
C GLY A 524 3.17 31.39 -9.68
N PRO A 525 4.26 31.17 -10.45
CA PRO A 525 4.85 32.23 -11.27
C PRO A 525 3.88 32.87 -12.28
N VAL A 526 2.93 32.10 -12.81
CA VAL A 526 1.93 32.59 -13.77
C VAL A 526 0.87 33.45 -13.07
N THR A 527 0.31 32.96 -11.96
CA THR A 527 -0.72 33.68 -11.17
C THR A 527 -0.16 34.93 -10.50
N ALA A 528 1.11 34.90 -10.08
CA ALA A 528 1.87 36.06 -9.65
C ALA A 528 1.91 37.17 -10.70
N ARG A 529 2.46 36.87 -11.89
CA ARG A 529 2.63 37.84 -12.98
C ARG A 529 1.29 38.36 -13.51
N TYR A 530 0.28 37.48 -13.64
CA TYR A 530 -1.09 37.90 -14.00
C TYR A 530 -1.73 38.83 -12.96
N GLY A 531 -1.59 38.49 -11.67
CA GLY A 531 -2.08 39.31 -10.57
C GLY A 531 -1.39 40.68 -10.48
N LEU A 532 -0.11 40.75 -10.86
CA LEU A 532 0.62 42.02 -10.94
C LEU A 532 0.06 42.92 -12.05
N VAL A 533 -0.06 42.41 -13.28
CA VAL A 533 -0.55 43.19 -14.44
C VAL A 533 -1.99 43.69 -14.26
N THR A 534 -2.83 42.91 -13.58
CA THR A 534 -4.22 43.28 -13.27
C THR A 534 -4.37 44.13 -12.01
N GLY A 535 -3.28 44.40 -11.27
CA GLY A 535 -3.32 45.09 -9.97
C GLY A 535 -3.94 44.26 -8.83
N THR A 536 -4.29 43.01 -9.09
CA THR A 536 -5.00 42.10 -8.17
C THR A 536 -4.05 41.19 -7.38
N TRP A 537 -2.74 41.42 -7.36
CA TRP A 537 -1.72 40.51 -6.78
C TRP A 537 -2.03 39.96 -5.38
N ARG A 538 -2.77 40.71 -4.55
CA ARG A 538 -3.27 40.30 -3.23
C ARG A 538 -4.18 39.06 -3.27
N TRP A 539 -4.92 38.87 -4.36
CA TRP A 539 -5.75 37.69 -4.61
C TRP A 539 -4.97 36.40 -4.81
N ASN A 540 -3.65 36.46 -4.98
CA ASN A 540 -2.85 35.25 -4.86
C ASN A 540 -2.93 34.69 -3.43
N PHE A 541 -3.05 35.53 -2.39
CA PHE A 541 -2.90 35.12 -0.98
C PHE A 541 -4.20 34.71 -0.27
N TYR A 542 -5.36 35.28 -0.65
CA TYR A 542 -6.65 34.92 -0.04
C TYR A 542 -7.05 33.45 -0.25
N PRO A 543 -6.97 32.85 -1.46
CA PRO A 543 -7.33 31.45 -1.67
C PRO A 543 -6.48 30.50 -0.84
N ILE A 544 -5.22 30.85 -0.56
CA ILE A 544 -4.30 30.03 0.22
C ILE A 544 -4.57 30.18 1.72
N ALA A 545 -4.94 31.35 2.19
CA ALA A 545 -5.43 31.51 3.56
C ALA A 545 -6.73 30.72 3.79
N ILE A 546 -7.68 30.83 2.85
CA ILE A 546 -8.94 30.08 2.86
C ILE A 546 -8.69 28.59 2.80
N LEU A 547 -7.76 28.15 1.93
CA LEU A 547 -7.19 26.82 2.00
C LEU A 547 -6.64 26.65 3.42
N GLN A 548 -5.43 27.05 3.81
CA GLN A 548 -4.79 26.79 5.12
C GLN A 548 -5.73 26.67 6.36
N ALA A 549 -6.78 27.49 6.48
CA ALA A 549 -7.85 27.30 7.46
C ALA A 549 -8.60 25.93 7.39
N ILE A 550 -8.97 25.47 6.20
CA ILE A 550 -9.60 24.16 5.91
C ILE A 550 -8.69 22.98 6.30
N SER A 551 -7.36 23.09 6.21
CA SER A 551 -6.42 22.07 6.71
C SER A 551 -6.28 22.13 8.21
N ALA A 552 -6.21 23.32 8.81
CA ALA A 552 -6.28 23.43 10.27
C ALA A 552 -7.56 22.76 10.80
N LEU A 553 -8.69 22.96 10.12
CA LEU A 553 -9.97 22.30 10.43
C LEU A 553 -9.94 20.79 10.12
N GLY A 554 -9.39 20.36 8.98
CA GLY A 554 -9.30 18.95 8.59
C GLY A 554 -8.38 18.15 9.52
N LEU A 555 -7.22 18.69 9.87
CA LEU A 555 -6.32 18.13 10.89
C LEU A 555 -6.96 18.15 12.28
N TYR A 556 -7.79 19.15 12.59
CA TYR A 556 -8.56 19.15 13.83
C TYR A 556 -9.62 18.03 13.84
N LEU A 557 -10.36 17.84 12.75
CA LEU A 557 -11.47 16.87 12.65
C LEU A 557 -11.04 15.43 12.38
N PHE A 558 -9.92 15.19 11.70
CA PHE A 558 -9.56 13.87 11.14
C PHE A 558 -8.16 13.37 11.54
N TYR A 559 -7.24 14.21 12.05
CA TYR A 559 -5.87 13.78 12.36
C TYR A 559 -5.64 13.48 13.85
N TYR A 560 -5.62 12.19 14.19
CA TYR A 560 -5.43 11.68 15.56
C TYR A 560 -4.17 10.79 15.68
N PRO A 561 -2.96 11.35 15.57
CA PRO A 561 -1.73 10.56 15.70
C PRO A 561 -1.54 9.98 17.12
N PRO A 562 -0.70 8.94 17.28
CA PRO A 562 -0.36 8.37 18.59
C PRO A 562 0.07 9.45 19.59
N LYS A 563 -0.44 9.37 20.83
CA LYS A 563 -0.34 10.49 21.79
C LYS A 563 1.09 10.91 22.12
N HIS A 564 2.04 9.97 22.25
CA HIS A 564 3.46 10.26 22.49
C HIS A 564 4.36 9.12 21.96
N PRO A 565 5.45 9.41 21.22
CA PRO A 565 6.51 8.42 20.94
C PRO A 565 7.21 7.92 22.21
N ASN A 566 7.31 8.78 23.23
CA ASN A 566 8.07 8.53 24.46
C ASN A 566 7.18 8.20 25.70
N GLY A 567 5.85 8.29 25.59
CA GLY A 567 4.91 7.91 26.66
C GLY A 567 4.90 8.78 27.94
N LEU A 568 5.54 9.95 27.93
CA LEU A 568 5.82 10.73 29.15
C LEU A 568 4.70 11.70 29.55
N PRO A 569 4.49 11.98 30.85
CA PRO A 569 3.56 13.02 31.30
C PRO A 569 4.00 14.42 30.83
N TYR A 570 3.06 15.23 30.34
CA TYR A 570 3.34 16.61 29.90
C TYR A 570 4.13 17.45 30.93
N ARG A 571 3.83 17.32 32.23
CA ARG A 571 4.54 18.03 33.31
C ARG A 571 6.03 17.68 33.37
N GLN A 572 6.41 16.45 33.01
CA GLN A 572 7.80 16.03 32.92
C GLN A 572 8.44 16.53 31.62
N VAL A 573 7.73 16.44 30.49
CA VAL A 573 8.19 16.97 29.20
C VAL A 573 8.54 18.46 29.31
N PHE A 574 7.63 19.30 29.82
CA PHE A 574 7.86 20.74 29.99
C PHE A 574 8.96 21.09 31.00
N LYS A 575 9.36 20.16 31.89
CA LYS A 575 10.48 20.36 32.82
C LYS A 575 11.83 19.97 32.20
N GLU A 576 11.83 19.03 31.27
CA GLU A 576 13.04 18.43 30.68
C GLU A 576 13.35 18.93 29.26
N MET A 577 12.50 19.78 28.68
CA MET A 577 12.73 20.49 27.42
C MET A 577 13.95 21.42 27.50
N ASP A 578 14.77 21.46 26.45
CA ASP A 578 15.97 22.31 26.42
C ASP A 578 15.66 23.76 26.01
N TYR A 579 15.09 24.54 26.94
CA TYR A 579 14.89 25.97 26.74
C TYR A 579 16.20 26.74 26.55
N GLY A 580 17.32 26.28 27.13
CA GLY A 580 18.63 26.89 26.95
C GLY A 580 19.12 26.77 25.51
N GLY A 581 19.06 25.56 24.96
CA GLY A 581 19.33 25.26 23.56
C GLY A 581 18.45 26.06 22.60
N MET A 582 17.14 26.15 22.88
CA MET A 582 16.22 26.96 22.06
C MET A 582 16.61 28.44 22.03
N ILE A 583 16.92 29.05 23.18
CA ILE A 583 17.32 30.46 23.28
C ILE A 583 18.67 30.70 22.57
N LEU A 584 19.67 29.85 22.84
CA LEU A 584 20.99 29.96 22.19
C LEU A 584 20.90 29.76 20.67
N PHE A 585 20.05 28.85 20.19
CA PHE A 585 19.84 28.63 18.76
C PHE A 585 19.15 29.81 18.08
N ILE A 586 18.11 30.41 18.68
CA ILE A 586 17.48 31.64 18.17
C ILE A 586 18.51 32.78 18.11
N ALA A 587 19.25 33.00 19.21
CA ALA A 587 20.28 34.04 19.32
C ALA A 587 21.49 33.81 18.39
N GLY A 588 21.71 32.57 17.95
CA GLY A 588 22.71 32.20 16.97
C GLY A 588 22.22 32.35 15.53
N ALA A 589 21.29 31.49 15.13
CA ALA A 589 20.83 31.37 13.75
C ALA A 589 20.11 32.63 13.24
N GLY A 590 19.33 33.31 14.09
CA GLY A 590 18.61 34.53 13.71
C GLY A 590 19.55 35.65 13.27
N PRO A 591 20.44 36.16 14.14
CA PRO A 591 21.44 37.16 13.78
C PRO A 591 22.39 36.69 12.67
N PHE A 592 22.84 35.43 12.67
CA PHE A 592 23.73 34.93 11.63
C PHE A 592 23.10 35.03 10.23
N LEU A 593 21.86 34.57 10.07
CA LEU A 593 21.13 34.67 8.80
C LEU A 593 20.79 36.12 8.44
N ALA A 594 20.43 36.95 9.41
CA ALA A 594 20.20 38.38 9.18
C ALA A 594 21.47 39.08 8.67
N GLY A 595 22.64 38.77 9.23
CA GLY A 595 23.93 39.29 8.79
C GLY A 595 24.29 38.85 7.36
N ILE A 596 23.97 37.60 7.00
CA ILE A 596 24.08 37.13 5.61
C ILE A 596 23.16 37.94 4.68
N ILE A 597 21.90 38.18 5.07
CA ILE A 597 20.95 38.97 4.27
C ILE A 597 21.43 40.42 4.10
N TYR A 598 21.98 41.03 5.17
CA TYR A 598 22.53 42.38 5.12
C TYR A 598 23.67 42.55 4.09
N THR A 599 24.36 41.48 3.65
CA THR A 599 25.36 41.56 2.55
C THR A 599 24.76 41.99 1.20
N THR A 600 23.43 41.90 1.05
CA THR A 600 22.72 42.39 -0.14
C THR A 600 22.38 43.88 -0.08
N ILE A 601 22.61 44.54 1.06
CA ILE A 601 22.28 45.95 1.33
C ILE A 601 23.55 46.76 1.62
N TYR A 602 24.47 46.17 2.39
CA TYR A 602 25.69 46.80 2.88
C TYR A 602 26.93 46.02 2.42
N PRO A 603 28.09 46.68 2.23
CA PRO A 603 29.36 46.01 2.01
C PRO A 603 29.65 44.95 3.08
N SER A 604 30.34 43.87 2.72
CA SER A 604 30.68 42.78 3.65
C SER A 604 31.58 43.20 4.82
N SER A 605 32.21 44.38 4.73
CA SER A 605 32.99 45.03 5.78
C SER A 605 32.18 45.91 6.74
N ASP A 606 30.89 46.12 6.50
CA ASP A 606 30.05 47.01 7.31
C ASP A 606 29.69 46.40 8.67
N VAL A 607 29.53 47.25 9.69
CA VAL A 607 29.12 46.82 11.04
C VAL A 607 27.75 46.14 11.06
N HIS A 608 26.82 46.56 10.19
CA HIS A 608 25.49 45.94 10.06
C HIS A 608 25.55 44.51 9.51
N VAL A 609 26.65 44.13 8.87
CA VAL A 609 26.92 42.75 8.42
C VAL A 609 27.75 42.00 9.46
N ILE A 610 28.89 42.55 9.87
CA ILE A 610 29.86 41.87 10.74
C ILE A 610 29.28 41.61 12.14
N ALA A 611 28.62 42.60 12.77
CA ALA A 611 28.12 42.45 14.13
C ALA A 611 27.11 41.30 14.28
N PRO A 612 26.04 41.18 13.46
CA PRO A 612 25.12 40.06 13.56
C PRO A 612 25.71 38.72 13.10
N LEU A 613 26.63 38.70 12.12
CA LEU A 613 27.38 37.48 11.75
C LEU A 613 28.22 36.95 12.91
N VAL A 614 29.07 37.79 13.51
CA VAL A 614 29.97 37.40 14.61
C VAL A 614 29.17 37.03 15.85
N THR A 615 28.16 37.82 16.22
CA THR A 615 27.27 37.51 17.35
C THR A 615 26.58 36.18 17.13
N GLY A 616 25.98 35.98 15.95
CA GLY A 616 25.30 34.74 15.61
C GLY A 616 26.24 33.52 15.63
N ALA A 617 27.45 33.65 15.09
CA ALA A 617 28.46 32.60 15.12
C ALA A 617 28.89 32.24 16.56
N ILE A 618 29.09 33.23 17.43
CA ILE A 618 29.40 32.99 18.85
C ILE A 618 28.25 32.23 19.54
N PHE A 619 27.00 32.65 19.35
CA PHE A 619 25.85 31.95 19.94
C PHE A 619 25.64 30.54 19.37
N LEU A 620 25.95 30.30 18.08
CA LEU A 620 25.94 28.95 17.51
C LEU A 620 27.05 28.04 18.09
N VAL A 621 28.23 28.59 18.40
CA VAL A 621 29.28 27.85 19.12
C VAL A 621 28.86 27.56 20.56
N LEU A 622 28.29 28.54 21.26
CA LEU A 622 27.75 28.35 22.61
C LEU A 622 26.62 27.31 22.63
N TYR A 623 25.74 27.32 21.64
CA TYR A 623 24.71 26.30 21.42
C TYR A 623 25.33 24.90 21.25
N ALA A 624 26.32 24.75 20.36
CA ALA A 624 26.99 23.46 20.14
C ALA A 624 27.72 22.94 21.40
N LEU A 625 28.29 23.84 22.20
CA LEU A 625 28.90 23.50 23.50
C LEU A 625 27.84 23.11 24.54
N TRP A 626 26.72 23.83 24.61
CA TRP A 626 25.58 23.54 25.49
C TRP A 626 24.99 22.16 25.21
N GLU A 627 24.69 21.87 23.95
CA GLU A 627 24.13 20.60 23.47
C GLU A 627 25.06 19.40 23.72
N ASN A 628 26.38 19.58 23.57
CA ASN A 628 27.37 18.50 23.72
C ASN A 628 27.81 18.31 25.19
N ILE A 629 28.23 19.38 25.86
CA ILE A 629 28.78 19.34 27.22
C ILE A 629 27.64 19.34 28.25
N GLY A 630 26.61 20.17 28.08
CA GLY A 630 25.46 20.22 28.98
C GLY A 630 24.67 18.90 29.01
N HIS A 631 24.58 18.19 27.88
CA HIS A 631 24.03 16.84 27.86
C HIS A 631 24.91 15.83 28.63
N LYS A 632 26.23 15.85 28.42
CA LYS A 632 27.19 14.98 29.14
C LYS A 632 27.24 15.24 30.65
N LEU A 633 27.01 16.48 31.08
CA LEU A 633 26.92 16.88 32.49
C LEU A 633 25.51 16.69 33.09
N GLY A 634 24.55 16.18 32.32
CA GLY A 634 23.17 15.92 32.77
C GLY A 634 22.31 17.17 32.95
N TRP A 635 22.78 18.35 32.56
CA TRP A 635 22.02 19.61 32.60
C TRP A 635 20.91 19.64 31.55
N VAL A 636 21.13 18.95 30.42
CA VAL A 636 20.20 18.87 29.29
C VAL A 636 19.74 17.41 29.13
N PRO A 637 18.59 17.01 29.70
CA PRO A 637 18.09 15.64 29.57
C PRO A 637 17.70 15.28 28.13
N ARG A 638 17.18 16.26 27.38
CA ARG A 638 16.73 16.10 25.98
C ARG A 638 17.27 17.22 25.08
N PRO A 639 18.52 17.09 24.58
CA PRO A 639 19.11 18.03 23.62
C PRO A 639 18.33 18.08 22.30
N LEU A 640 18.33 19.24 21.62
CA LEU A 640 17.69 19.41 20.31
C LEU A 640 18.50 18.76 19.17
N THR A 641 19.80 18.58 19.37
CA THR A 641 20.81 18.10 18.40
C THR A 641 21.83 17.16 19.07
N PRO A 642 21.41 16.00 19.61
CA PRO A 642 22.28 15.05 20.29
C PRO A 642 23.40 14.54 19.37
N THR A 643 24.66 14.66 19.83
CA THR A 643 25.85 14.29 19.06
C THR A 643 25.80 12.87 18.49
N ARG A 644 25.15 11.92 19.18
CA ARG A 644 25.01 10.52 18.73
C ARG A 644 24.43 10.39 17.32
N VAL A 645 23.47 11.26 16.96
CA VAL A 645 22.79 11.25 15.65
C VAL A 645 23.76 11.69 14.54
N PHE A 646 24.62 12.67 14.82
CA PHE A 646 25.61 13.15 13.86
C PHE A 646 26.82 12.22 13.69
N THR A 647 27.13 11.40 14.70
CA THR A 647 28.24 10.42 14.65
C THR A 647 27.82 9.03 14.15
N ALA A 648 26.53 8.74 14.04
CA ALA A 648 26.01 7.47 13.53
C ALA A 648 26.59 7.15 12.13
N GLY A 649 27.04 5.92 11.93
CA GLY A 649 27.67 5.48 10.68
C GLY A 649 28.94 6.26 10.29
N HIS A 650 29.66 6.84 11.25
CA HIS A 650 30.73 7.82 11.00
C HIS A 650 30.24 9.08 10.25
N GLY A 651 29.01 9.51 10.54
CA GLY A 651 28.33 10.63 9.88
C GLY A 651 27.75 10.31 8.51
N ARG A 652 27.87 9.07 8.02
CA ARG A 652 27.33 8.67 6.70
C ARG A 652 25.81 8.51 6.71
N ASP A 653 25.24 8.16 7.86
CA ASP A 653 23.81 7.81 7.97
C ASP A 653 22.93 9.06 8.01
N PHE A 654 23.36 10.12 8.71
CA PHE A 654 22.59 11.35 8.87
C PHE A 654 23.33 12.61 8.40
N THR A 655 24.57 12.84 8.86
CA THR A 655 25.29 14.10 8.65
C THR A 655 25.59 14.39 7.18
N ALA A 656 26.10 13.40 6.42
CA ALA A 656 26.38 13.58 5.00
C ALA A 656 25.11 13.81 4.16
N PRO A 657 24.00 13.05 4.33
CA PRO A 657 22.71 13.39 3.75
C PRO A 657 22.23 14.80 4.11
N CYS A 658 22.33 15.22 5.37
CA CYS A 658 21.90 16.54 5.84
C CYS A 658 22.68 17.69 5.18
N ILE A 659 24.01 17.55 5.02
CA ILE A 659 24.85 18.48 4.24
C ILE A 659 24.41 18.46 2.76
N GLY A 660 24.11 17.28 2.21
CA GLY A 660 23.56 17.13 0.87
C GLY A 660 22.25 17.92 0.66
N ILE A 661 21.31 17.84 1.60
CA ILE A 661 20.04 18.60 1.58
C ILE A 661 20.32 20.11 1.49
N ALA A 662 21.26 20.64 2.27
CA ALA A 662 21.63 22.05 2.22
C ALA A 662 22.14 22.45 0.82
N VAL A 663 23.11 21.71 0.28
CA VAL A 663 23.70 21.98 -1.05
C VAL A 663 22.66 21.85 -2.17
N ILE A 664 21.81 20.83 -2.13
CA ILE A 664 20.71 20.64 -3.10
C ILE A 664 19.77 21.84 -3.10
N ASN A 665 19.42 22.34 -1.91
CA ASN A 665 18.53 23.48 -1.79
C ASN A 665 19.19 24.81 -2.20
N MET A 666 20.51 24.96 -2.01
CA MET A 666 21.27 26.11 -2.55
C MET A 666 21.08 26.25 -4.07
N PHE A 667 21.16 25.15 -4.82
CA PHE A 667 21.00 25.15 -6.29
C PHE A 667 19.57 25.43 -6.77
N TYR A 668 18.55 25.11 -5.97
CA TYR A 668 17.17 25.48 -6.27
C TYR A 668 16.93 26.98 -6.07
N TYR A 669 17.39 27.56 -4.96
CA TYR A 669 17.23 28.99 -4.71
C TYR A 669 18.04 29.84 -5.70
N SER A 670 19.25 29.41 -6.07
CA SER A 670 20.04 30.10 -7.10
C SER A 670 19.35 30.07 -8.47
N SER A 671 18.85 28.91 -8.90
CA SER A 671 18.13 28.77 -10.17
C SER A 671 16.82 29.58 -10.19
N SER A 672 16.09 29.58 -9.07
CA SER A 672 14.83 30.33 -8.90
C SER A 672 15.02 31.85 -8.89
N LEU A 673 16.25 32.34 -8.75
CA LEU A 673 16.60 33.77 -8.83
C LEU A 673 17.23 34.09 -10.20
N LEU A 674 18.19 33.28 -10.65
CA LEU A 674 18.89 33.45 -11.92
C LEU A 674 17.95 33.33 -13.12
N TRP A 675 17.08 32.31 -13.17
CA TRP A 675 16.25 32.07 -14.35
C TRP A 675 15.21 33.18 -14.60
N PRO A 676 14.42 33.64 -13.60
CA PRO A 676 13.56 34.82 -13.77
C PRO A 676 14.34 36.10 -14.14
N THR A 677 15.56 36.26 -13.63
CA THR A 677 16.43 37.39 -14.00
C THR A 677 16.86 37.30 -15.47
N MET A 678 17.31 36.14 -15.94
CA MET A 678 17.67 35.91 -17.35
C MET A 678 16.47 36.10 -18.29
N ILE A 679 15.27 35.66 -17.88
CA ILE A 679 14.02 35.96 -18.62
C ILE A 679 13.87 37.47 -18.79
N ASN A 680 13.80 38.20 -17.67
CA ASN A 680 13.51 39.62 -17.66
C ASN A 680 14.61 40.50 -18.30
N VAL A 681 15.87 40.05 -18.34
CA VAL A 681 17.02 40.86 -18.79
C VAL A 681 17.55 40.46 -20.18
N PHE A 682 17.49 39.18 -20.57
CA PHE A 682 18.10 38.69 -21.82
C PHE A 682 17.10 38.14 -22.85
N TYR A 683 15.90 37.72 -22.45
CA TYR A 683 15.06 36.84 -23.27
C TYR A 683 13.65 37.34 -23.60
N LEU A 684 13.24 38.48 -23.03
CA LEU A 684 12.05 39.23 -23.43
C LEU A 684 12.43 40.33 -24.42
N ASP A 685 11.77 40.36 -25.57
CA ASP A 685 11.92 41.43 -26.56
C ASP A 685 11.16 42.70 -26.13
N ASP A 686 10.05 42.53 -25.39
CA ASP A 686 9.31 43.59 -24.69
C ASP A 686 9.23 43.26 -23.19
N PRO A 687 9.81 44.08 -22.29
CA PRO A 687 9.72 43.87 -20.84
C PRO A 687 8.28 43.84 -20.27
N THR A 688 7.30 44.35 -21.02
CA THR A 688 5.88 44.35 -20.65
C THR A 688 5.12 43.10 -21.11
N ASP A 689 5.72 42.21 -21.94
CA ASP A 689 5.11 40.94 -22.33
C ASP A 689 5.17 39.90 -21.20
N TRP A 690 4.22 40.05 -20.28
CA TRP A 690 3.99 39.12 -19.19
C TRP A 690 3.62 37.70 -19.66
N ARG A 691 3.13 37.52 -20.90
CA ARG A 691 2.74 36.19 -21.42
C ARG A 691 3.99 35.40 -21.81
N ALA A 692 4.90 35.99 -22.58
CA ALA A 692 6.20 35.38 -22.86
C ALA A 692 6.98 35.10 -21.56
N ALA A 693 6.98 36.05 -20.62
CA ALA A 693 7.61 35.88 -19.32
C ALA A 693 7.00 34.72 -18.51
N SER A 694 5.68 34.55 -18.55
CA SER A 694 4.97 33.46 -17.87
C SER A 694 5.29 32.11 -18.50
N ILE A 695 5.33 32.00 -19.83
CA ILE A 695 5.67 30.76 -20.54
C ILE A 695 7.10 30.31 -20.20
N LEU A 696 8.07 31.23 -20.21
CA LEU A 696 9.44 30.90 -19.84
C LEU A 696 9.59 30.55 -18.34
N SER A 697 8.79 31.16 -17.47
CA SER A 697 8.78 30.84 -16.03
C SER A 697 8.29 29.41 -15.74
N LEU A 698 7.44 28.82 -16.61
CA LEU A 698 6.93 27.45 -16.45
C LEU A 698 8.01 26.36 -16.61
N VAL A 699 9.13 26.65 -17.31
CA VAL A 699 10.19 25.68 -17.63
C VAL A 699 10.74 25.01 -16.36
N GLN A 700 11.08 25.80 -15.35
CA GLN A 700 11.59 25.30 -14.07
C GLN A 700 10.54 24.42 -13.35
N GLY A 701 9.28 24.85 -13.34
CA GLY A 701 8.23 24.12 -12.61
C GLY A 701 7.90 22.77 -13.25
N PHE A 702 7.76 22.72 -14.57
CA PHE A 702 7.57 21.46 -15.30
C PHE A 702 8.78 20.54 -15.20
N ALA A 703 10.00 21.08 -15.20
CA ALA A 703 11.20 20.30 -15.00
C ALA A 703 11.20 19.57 -13.65
N ILE A 704 10.92 20.29 -12.55
CA ILE A 704 10.81 19.69 -11.21
C ILE A 704 9.74 18.58 -11.22
N CYS A 705 8.56 18.85 -11.77
CA CYS A 705 7.48 17.86 -11.86
C CYS A 705 7.88 16.61 -12.65
N ALA A 706 8.55 16.78 -13.80
CA ALA A 706 9.03 15.68 -14.64
C ALA A 706 10.08 14.83 -13.92
N GLY A 707 11.02 15.47 -13.20
CA GLY A 707 11.99 14.80 -12.36
C GLY A 707 11.33 13.97 -11.26
N VAL A 708 10.40 14.57 -10.52
CA VAL A 708 9.69 13.89 -9.42
C VAL A 708 8.85 12.72 -9.93
N LEU A 709 8.17 12.88 -11.06
CA LEU A 709 7.47 11.79 -11.75
C LEU A 709 8.44 10.66 -12.15
N PHE A 710 9.63 11.00 -12.66
CA PHE A 710 10.65 10.01 -13.00
C PHE A 710 11.15 9.23 -11.78
N LEU A 711 11.43 9.90 -10.65
CA LEU A 711 11.77 9.23 -9.39
C LEU A 711 10.64 8.28 -8.94
N THR A 712 9.39 8.74 -9.04
CA THR A 712 8.19 8.01 -8.62
C THR A 712 7.97 6.74 -9.45
N LEU A 713 8.11 6.83 -10.79
CA LEU A 713 7.90 5.72 -11.72
C LEU A 713 9.07 4.72 -11.78
N PHE A 714 10.32 5.19 -11.62
CA PHE A 714 11.53 4.40 -11.91
C PHE A 714 12.47 4.21 -10.72
N GLY A 715 12.42 5.05 -9.68
CA GLY A 715 13.36 4.99 -8.54
C GLY A 715 13.37 3.64 -7.82
N ALA A 716 12.18 3.07 -7.59
CA ALA A 716 12.02 1.73 -7.00
C ALA A 716 12.54 0.59 -7.89
N LYS A 717 12.58 0.77 -9.22
CA LYS A 717 13.11 -0.21 -10.19
C LYS A 717 14.64 -0.18 -10.25
N ILE A 718 15.23 1.02 -10.20
CA ILE A 718 16.68 1.26 -10.30
C ILE A 718 17.44 0.76 -9.06
N LYS A 719 16.83 0.85 -7.86
CA LYS A 719 17.46 0.51 -6.56
C LYS A 719 18.73 1.35 -6.29
N HIS A 720 19.48 1.05 -5.22
CA HIS A 720 20.71 1.79 -4.85
C HIS A 720 20.52 3.30 -4.63
N TRP A 721 19.60 3.67 -3.73
CA TRP A 721 19.20 5.06 -3.44
C TRP A 721 20.36 6.07 -3.28
N ASN A 722 21.46 5.69 -2.61
CA ASN A 722 22.61 6.57 -2.42
C ASN A 722 23.34 6.91 -3.74
N TRP A 723 23.41 5.97 -4.68
CA TRP A 723 23.95 6.20 -6.02
C TRP A 723 23.01 7.01 -6.90
N GLN A 724 21.69 6.79 -6.79
CA GLN A 724 20.70 7.64 -7.44
C GLN A 724 20.84 9.10 -6.95
N LEU A 725 20.89 9.32 -5.63
CA LEU A 725 21.08 10.64 -5.04
C LEU A 725 22.36 11.33 -5.56
N ALA A 726 23.49 10.63 -5.55
CA ALA A 726 24.75 11.17 -6.09
C ALA A 726 24.64 11.54 -7.58
N GLY A 727 23.98 10.70 -8.39
CA GLY A 727 23.74 10.95 -9.81
C GLY A 727 22.87 12.19 -10.07
N TYR A 728 21.74 12.32 -9.36
CA TYR A 728 20.87 13.50 -9.48
C TYR A 728 21.56 14.78 -9.00
N VAL A 729 22.30 14.73 -7.88
CA VAL A 729 23.09 15.88 -7.41
C VAL A 729 24.12 16.29 -8.45
N PHE A 730 24.85 15.34 -9.06
CA PHE A 730 25.83 15.63 -10.11
C PHE A 730 25.20 16.32 -11.32
N VAL A 731 24.08 15.81 -11.84
CA VAL A 731 23.37 16.41 -12.98
C VAL A 731 22.82 17.80 -12.64
N MET A 732 22.21 17.96 -11.47
CA MET A 732 21.69 19.24 -10.97
C MET A 732 22.80 20.30 -10.89
N VAL A 733 23.95 19.96 -10.28
CA VAL A 733 25.11 20.86 -10.16
C VAL A 733 25.71 21.18 -11.52
N LEU A 734 25.98 20.18 -12.37
CA LEU A 734 26.60 20.36 -13.67
C LEU A 734 25.80 21.34 -14.55
N PHE A 735 24.50 21.07 -14.73
CA PHE A 735 23.66 21.91 -15.56
C PHE A 735 23.30 23.24 -14.89
N GLY A 736 23.26 23.29 -13.54
CA GLY A 736 23.07 24.53 -12.79
C GLY A 736 24.26 25.49 -12.91
N VAL A 737 25.49 24.99 -12.92
CA VAL A 737 26.71 25.80 -13.16
C VAL A 737 26.77 26.27 -14.63
N LEU A 738 26.35 25.43 -15.58
CA LEU A 738 26.32 25.80 -17.01
C LEU A 738 25.35 26.96 -17.33
N LEU A 739 24.44 27.33 -16.43
CA LEU A 739 23.63 28.55 -16.55
C LEU A 739 24.48 29.83 -16.57
N ALA A 740 25.71 29.80 -16.03
CA ALA A 740 26.65 30.92 -16.10
C ALA A 740 27.05 31.30 -17.55
N LEU A 741 26.76 30.44 -18.54
CA LEU A 741 26.98 30.71 -19.96
C LEU A 741 25.84 31.52 -20.62
N GLY A 742 24.79 31.87 -19.87
CA GLY A 742 23.62 32.59 -20.38
C GLY A 742 23.96 33.95 -20.98
N ASN A 743 23.52 34.19 -22.22
CA ASN A 743 23.62 35.45 -22.94
C ASN A 743 22.38 35.63 -23.85
N PRO A 744 22.12 36.82 -24.42
CA PRO A 744 20.92 37.07 -25.24
C PRO A 744 20.77 36.11 -26.44
N GLY A 745 21.87 35.63 -27.02
CA GLY A 745 21.85 34.77 -28.21
C GLY A 745 21.54 33.28 -27.97
N ASN A 746 21.57 32.80 -26.72
CA ASN A 746 21.51 31.36 -26.42
C ASN A 746 20.27 30.89 -25.63
N LYS A 747 19.15 31.63 -25.75
CA LYS A 747 17.84 31.35 -25.09
C LYS A 747 17.47 29.86 -25.03
N ASN A 748 17.46 29.17 -26.17
CA ASN A 748 17.05 27.76 -26.26
C ASN A 748 17.98 26.80 -25.49
N LEU A 749 19.28 27.12 -25.42
CA LEU A 749 20.26 26.32 -24.67
C LEU A 749 20.06 26.49 -23.16
N MET A 750 19.80 27.72 -22.69
CA MET A 750 19.51 27.96 -21.28
C MET A 750 18.19 27.33 -20.83
N ILE A 751 17.15 27.33 -21.68
CA ILE A 751 15.90 26.58 -21.42
C ILE A 751 16.22 25.10 -21.16
N ALA A 752 17.05 24.47 -22.00
CA ALA A 752 17.44 23.07 -21.83
C ALA A 752 18.26 22.84 -20.56
N PHE A 753 19.22 23.71 -20.23
CA PHE A 753 20.05 23.58 -19.02
C PHE A 753 19.25 23.78 -17.73
N VAL A 754 18.34 24.77 -17.68
CA VAL A 754 17.41 24.94 -16.55
C VAL A 754 16.54 23.70 -16.41
N PHE A 755 15.98 23.19 -17.52
CA PHE A 755 15.13 22.00 -17.48
C PHE A 755 15.89 20.78 -16.93
N ILE A 756 17.10 20.49 -17.42
CA ILE A 756 17.87 19.33 -16.96
C ILE A 756 18.31 19.48 -15.49
N SER A 757 18.78 20.66 -15.09
CA SER A 757 19.19 20.94 -13.70
C SER A 757 18.02 20.76 -12.72
N GLN A 758 16.85 21.32 -13.07
CA GLN A 758 15.67 21.33 -12.19
C GLN A 758 14.91 19.98 -12.19
N ALA A 759 14.96 19.24 -13.30
CA ALA A 759 14.52 17.84 -13.34
C ALA A 759 15.42 16.90 -12.53
N ALA A 760 16.68 17.26 -12.30
CA ALA A 760 17.56 16.54 -11.37
C ALA A 760 17.40 17.02 -9.90
N TYR A 761 17.10 18.30 -9.66
CA TYR A 761 16.79 18.82 -8.31
C TYR A 761 15.63 18.07 -7.64
N GLY A 762 14.51 17.86 -8.36
CA GLY A 762 13.32 17.22 -7.82
C GLY A 762 13.62 15.87 -7.15
N PRO A 763 14.18 14.88 -7.87
CA PRO A 763 14.62 13.63 -7.27
C PRO A 763 15.65 13.78 -6.16
N ALA A 764 16.63 14.68 -6.33
CA ALA A 764 17.70 14.88 -5.37
C ALA A 764 17.17 15.31 -4.00
N ILE A 765 16.25 16.28 -3.93
CA ILE A 765 15.76 16.80 -2.65
C ILE A 765 14.91 15.76 -1.89
N TYR A 766 14.03 15.02 -2.59
CA TYR A 766 13.22 13.98 -1.96
C TYR A 766 14.05 12.78 -1.50
N LEU A 767 15.04 12.35 -2.29
CA LEU A 767 15.96 11.29 -1.87
C LEU A 767 16.81 11.71 -0.67
N ALA A 768 17.31 12.95 -0.65
CA ALA A 768 18.13 13.42 0.46
C ALA A 768 17.33 13.47 1.78
N ILE A 769 16.08 13.93 1.74
CA ILE A 769 15.14 13.90 2.88
C ILE A 769 14.83 12.46 3.31
N ALA A 770 14.53 11.56 2.37
CA ALA A 770 14.23 10.17 2.71
C ALA A 770 15.44 9.46 3.34
N VAL A 771 16.66 9.71 2.84
CA VAL A 771 17.89 9.11 3.38
C VAL A 771 18.21 9.66 4.78
N SER A 772 18.07 10.97 5.05
CA SER A 772 18.31 11.51 6.40
C SER A 772 17.32 10.98 7.46
N GLN A 773 16.08 10.65 7.05
CA GLN A 773 15.11 9.97 7.91
C GLN A 773 15.44 8.48 8.13
N MET A 774 15.97 7.77 7.13
CA MET A 774 16.34 6.35 7.26
C MET A 774 17.59 6.13 8.10
N GLY A 775 18.46 7.15 8.25
CA GLY A 775 19.69 7.09 9.04
C GLY A 775 19.52 7.30 10.55
N VAL A 776 18.29 7.42 11.07
CA VAL A 776 18.01 7.65 12.49
C VAL A 776 17.01 6.65 13.07
N GLU A 777 16.99 6.52 14.40
CA GLU A 777 15.98 5.72 15.08
C GLU A 777 14.58 6.35 14.96
N GLN A 778 13.53 5.51 14.94
CA GLN A 778 12.13 5.95 14.77
C GLN A 778 11.68 6.99 15.83
N LYS A 779 12.31 7.00 17.02
CA LYS A 779 12.05 7.96 18.12
C LYS A 779 12.64 9.36 17.89
N ASP A 780 13.54 9.50 16.91
CA ASP A 780 14.30 10.72 16.60
C ASP A 780 13.90 11.30 15.21
N LEU A 781 12.73 10.92 14.68
CA LEU A 781 12.30 11.33 13.33
C LEU A 781 11.97 12.81 13.22
N GLY A 782 11.33 13.40 14.23
CA GLY A 782 11.08 14.84 14.30
C GLY A 782 12.38 15.60 14.45
N LEU A 783 13.32 15.10 15.25
CA LEU A 783 14.66 15.65 15.41
C LEU A 783 15.45 15.64 14.09
N SER A 784 15.53 14.50 13.40
CA SER A 784 16.14 14.37 12.08
C SER A 784 15.50 15.31 11.06
N GLY A 785 14.17 15.39 11.06
CA GLY A 785 13.42 16.28 10.19
C GLY A 785 13.63 17.77 10.48
N GLY A 786 13.69 18.13 11.76
CA GLY A 786 14.03 19.46 12.25
C GLY A 786 15.37 19.93 11.71
N VAL A 787 16.43 19.17 12.03
CA VAL A 787 17.79 19.50 11.58
C VAL A 787 17.93 19.47 10.06
N SER A 788 17.30 18.51 9.38
CA SER A 788 17.29 18.43 7.91
C SER A 788 16.62 19.64 7.27
N GLY A 789 15.49 20.10 7.83
CA GLY A 789 14.79 21.30 7.37
C GLY A 789 15.58 22.58 7.65
N THR A 790 16.19 22.70 8.83
CA THR A 790 17.12 23.79 9.15
C THR A 790 18.26 23.85 8.15
N ALA A 791 18.91 22.72 7.84
CA ALA A 791 19.97 22.66 6.84
C ALA A 791 19.49 23.05 5.44
N ARG A 792 18.30 22.58 5.03
CA ARG A 792 17.63 22.96 3.77
C ARG A 792 17.51 24.48 3.65
N PHE A 793 16.83 25.12 4.61
CA PHE A 793 16.48 26.54 4.51
C PHE A 793 17.63 27.49 4.85
N ALA A 794 18.56 27.10 5.72
CA ALA A 794 19.82 27.83 5.92
C ALA A 794 20.64 27.87 4.61
N GLY A 795 20.79 26.74 3.93
CA GLY A 795 21.42 26.69 2.60
C GLY A 795 20.71 27.60 1.60
N GLY A 796 19.38 27.55 1.55
CA GLY A 796 18.58 28.43 0.69
C GLY A 796 18.81 29.92 0.95
N ALA A 797 18.91 30.34 2.22
CA ALA A 797 19.19 31.73 2.60
C ALA A 797 20.61 32.19 2.22
N ILE A 798 21.62 31.33 2.42
CA ILE A 798 23.01 31.57 1.98
C ILE A 798 23.05 31.74 0.46
N ALA A 799 22.47 30.80 -0.29
CA ALA A 799 22.44 30.87 -1.75
C ALA A 799 21.69 32.11 -2.24
N THR A 800 20.53 32.43 -1.69
CA THR A 800 19.77 33.63 -2.08
C THR A 800 20.64 34.89 -1.96
N SER A 801 21.39 35.02 -0.87
CA SER A 801 22.22 36.22 -0.64
C SER A 801 23.44 36.27 -1.57
N VAL A 802 24.16 35.15 -1.72
CA VAL A 802 25.28 35.02 -2.68
C VAL A 802 24.83 35.32 -4.12
N TYR A 803 23.72 34.72 -4.55
CA TYR A 803 23.18 34.89 -5.90
C TYR A 803 22.34 36.18 -6.07
N THR A 804 22.15 37.00 -5.04
CA THR A 804 21.61 38.37 -5.19
C THR A 804 22.73 39.38 -5.43
N ALA A 805 23.92 39.17 -4.84
CA ALA A 805 25.11 40.00 -5.12
C ALA A 805 25.68 39.79 -6.55
N VAL A 806 25.40 38.66 -7.19
CA VAL A 806 25.94 38.31 -8.53
C VAL A 806 25.20 39.01 -9.70
N PRO A 807 23.87 39.10 -9.75
CA PRO A 807 23.13 39.80 -10.81
C PRO A 807 23.49 41.27 -10.98
N GLU A 808 23.89 42.00 -9.94
CA GLU A 808 24.39 43.37 -10.10
C GLU A 808 25.69 43.40 -10.90
N VAL A 809 26.58 42.44 -10.66
CA VAL A 809 27.80 42.24 -11.46
C VAL A 809 27.45 41.82 -12.89
N ILE A 810 26.52 40.88 -13.09
CA ILE A 810 26.10 40.43 -14.44
C ILE A 810 25.40 41.56 -15.21
N ALA A 811 24.58 42.40 -14.57
CA ALA A 811 23.90 43.52 -15.21
C ALA A 811 24.85 44.70 -15.48
N ALA A 812 25.83 44.94 -14.60
CA ALA A 812 26.90 45.91 -14.84
C ALA A 812 27.81 45.46 -16.00
N VAL A 813 28.22 44.19 -16.02
CA VAL A 813 28.97 43.58 -17.12
C VAL A 813 28.15 43.60 -18.41
N GLY A 814 26.91 43.13 -18.42
CA GLY A 814 26.04 43.11 -19.60
C GLY A 814 25.83 44.51 -20.21
N LYS A 815 25.56 45.53 -19.38
CA LYS A 815 25.47 46.92 -19.84
C LYS A 815 26.81 47.47 -20.34
N ALA A 816 27.95 47.03 -19.78
CA ALA A 816 29.28 47.40 -20.24
C ALA A 816 29.64 46.71 -21.57
N THR A 817 29.35 45.41 -21.72
CA THR A 817 29.54 44.63 -22.94
C THR A 817 28.67 45.14 -24.08
N GLN A 818 27.40 45.46 -23.80
CA GLN A 818 26.51 46.06 -24.80
C GLN A 818 26.99 47.45 -25.23
N LYS A 819 27.44 48.30 -24.28
CA LYS A 819 28.09 49.59 -24.61
C LYS A 819 29.43 49.44 -25.34
N ALA A 820 30.19 48.36 -25.12
CA ALA A 820 31.43 48.09 -25.84
C ALA A 820 31.14 47.67 -27.29
N TYR A 821 30.16 46.78 -27.47
CA TYR A 821 29.65 46.33 -28.76
C TYR A 821 29.08 47.50 -29.60
N GLU A 822 28.24 48.35 -29.00
CA GLU A 822 27.73 49.59 -29.61
C GLU A 822 28.82 50.61 -29.96
N ARG A 823 30.02 50.50 -29.33
CA ARG A 823 31.19 51.33 -29.61
C ARG A 823 32.20 50.67 -30.58
N GLY A 824 31.88 49.50 -31.12
CA GLY A 824 32.76 48.77 -32.03
C GLY A 824 34.04 48.23 -31.40
N ILE A 825 34.08 48.13 -30.07
CA ILE A 825 35.20 47.51 -29.34
C ILE A 825 34.87 46.02 -29.22
N GLN A 826 35.67 45.17 -29.88
CA GLN A 826 35.54 43.71 -29.85
C GLN A 826 35.91 43.12 -28.48
#